data_AF-K9YI02-F1
#
_entry.id   AF-K9YI02-F1
#
_cell.length_a   1.000
_cell.length_b   1.000
_cell.length_c   1.000
_cell.angle_alpha   90.00
_cell.angle_beta   90.00
_cell.angle_gamma   90.00
#
_symmetry.space_group_name_H-M   'P 1'
#
loop_
_entity.id
_entity.type
_entity.pdbx_description
1 polymer ?
#
loop_
_entity_poly.entity_id
_entity_poly.type
_entity_poly.pdbx_seq_one_letter_code
_entity_poly.pdbx_strand_id
1 'polypeptide(L)'
;MKPSITPRKFRAEHINQASNINLTGVTGDISTIFKERPSVFGITIDDATTVDRDDGIWLVELDDGNFELQVSITDVAALIAKNSPIDQEALQRVMTLYHTKPPTPMLPIHISTNLGSLEEGKKRLALTIFFTIDNQGNIIGFEIRETIFENLKAFSYEEVEKILKNPSRQQHDQLLIKLQQISQILAGKRRGNSGVLTEDGYIDEDGNLIADNVNTHQLIAELMILTNTTISNLLAREKIPALFRTQDVGIQDIQKAIKEMGHCLVPAIYSPCPLYHIGLALETYCHFTSPLRRFVDLVNHRIIKAFIKDNSSPYSKDELQNIADYINDFHCLYKENKSNHLRIKRKEDIAKKYNDISEEKIRTLSDDEFSEFIEYYIYRHRVKSILGYIRERVDNLSLKDFYQLWFVAKINDFFDLDNIDGVSILFIASQIENITVNYQIKYNSQQKIYQGRCYINGLTTSEFAEDSKKIRVKQDSALMAIQAYVNGNLITNPAQILSDTHTDGGENNIVDDKAFSNLLHQTIDENGLTDEFLDEVEKRIDSLQPKDFYKLWFEARVNRFFDYENIDAVSVLLVRSQLDHQEVKFEIESHPDKSGFYSFCYVDGFTTKQPAINQKKSKAKQLSALGYIKAFLNDELTSNPVKISSVKQDNNNTINTENTPSGDNVQTDTHLPSEKDYVSLLHDFCQTNQIDYPEYKYIKVDSFFRCFISLNYQNITLNGEGYGRSKKDAKQSASHILMIQHNLNIKE
;
A
#
# COMPACT_ATOMS: atom_id res chain seq x y z
N MET A 1 7.57 20.05 -14.47
CA MET A 1 7.57 20.56 -13.09
C MET A 1 7.52 19.35 -12.16
N LYS A 2 8.29 19.31 -11.07
CA LYS A 2 8.12 18.24 -10.07
C LYS A 2 6.90 18.56 -9.19
N PRO A 3 6.02 17.58 -8.89
CA PRO A 3 4.90 17.80 -7.99
C PRO A 3 5.39 18.11 -6.56
N SER A 4 4.63 18.94 -5.83
CA SER A 4 4.92 19.28 -4.44
C SER A 4 3.63 19.33 -3.64
N ILE A 5 3.67 18.78 -2.42
CA ILE A 5 2.53 18.66 -1.51
C ILE A 5 2.64 19.66 -0.36
N THR A 6 3.68 20.51 -0.36
CA THR A 6 3.83 21.51 0.70
C THR A 6 2.68 22.51 0.66
N PRO A 7 2.00 22.74 1.80
CA PRO A 7 0.97 23.77 1.90
C PRO A 7 1.55 25.12 1.46
N ARG A 8 0.92 25.73 0.46
CA ARG A 8 1.35 27.03 -0.07
C ARG A 8 0.20 28.01 -0.06
N LYS A 9 0.52 29.28 0.19
CA LYS A 9 -0.47 30.37 0.17
C LYS A 9 -0.77 30.78 -1.27
N PHE A 10 -2.01 31.16 -1.54
CA PHE A 10 -2.34 31.83 -2.80
C PHE A 10 -1.59 33.16 -2.90
N ARG A 11 -0.99 33.43 -4.06
CA ARG A 11 -0.31 34.69 -4.36
C ARG A 11 -1.34 35.80 -4.59
N ALA A 12 -0.87 37.06 -4.54
CA ALA A 12 -1.71 38.23 -4.77
C ALA A 12 -2.44 38.17 -6.12
N GLU A 13 -1.79 37.66 -7.17
CA GLU A 13 -2.40 37.49 -8.50
C GLU A 13 -3.62 36.55 -8.48
N HIS A 14 -3.54 35.44 -7.73
CA HIS A 14 -4.65 34.48 -7.59
C HIS A 14 -5.82 35.09 -6.82
N ILE A 15 -5.52 35.82 -5.73
CA ILE A 15 -6.54 36.47 -4.90
C ILE A 15 -7.23 37.57 -5.69
N ASN A 16 -6.47 38.43 -6.39
CA ASN A 16 -7.01 39.50 -7.21
C ASN A 16 -7.89 38.96 -8.35
N GLN A 17 -7.45 37.89 -9.02
CA GLN A 17 -8.27 37.23 -10.05
C GLN A 17 -9.57 36.70 -9.45
N ALA A 18 -9.52 36.01 -8.31
CA ALA A 18 -10.70 35.45 -7.66
C ALA A 18 -11.69 36.55 -7.25
N SER A 19 -11.22 37.61 -6.59
CA SER A 19 -12.05 38.73 -6.13
C SER A 19 -12.74 39.50 -7.26
N ASN A 20 -12.17 39.47 -8.48
CA ASN A 20 -12.78 40.10 -9.65
C ASN A 20 -13.92 39.27 -10.27
N ILE A 21 -14.04 37.98 -9.92
CA ILE A 21 -15.17 37.15 -10.35
C ILE A 21 -16.37 37.49 -9.46
N ASN A 22 -17.46 37.96 -10.06
CA ASN A 22 -18.71 38.26 -9.37
C ASN A 22 -19.91 37.80 -10.21
N LEU A 23 -20.90 37.18 -9.55
CA LEU A 23 -22.11 36.67 -10.20
C LEU A 23 -23.19 37.74 -10.36
N THR A 24 -23.16 38.78 -9.52
CA THR A 24 -24.11 39.88 -9.50
C THR A 24 -23.40 41.21 -9.74
N GLY A 25 -23.57 41.83 -10.93
CA GLY A 25 -23.26 43.25 -11.12
C GLY A 25 -22.28 43.64 -12.24
N VAL A 26 -21.92 42.75 -13.17
CA VAL A 26 -21.03 43.10 -14.29
C VAL A 26 -21.81 43.08 -15.61
N THR A 27 -21.74 44.18 -16.36
CA THR A 27 -21.93 44.18 -17.83
C THR A 27 -20.75 43.44 -18.45
N GLY A 28 -20.89 42.13 -18.69
CA GLY A 28 -19.84 41.24 -19.21
C GLY A 28 -20.31 39.78 -19.25
N ASP A 29 -19.54 38.91 -19.90
CA ASP A 29 -19.93 37.55 -20.30
C ASP A 29 -20.64 36.71 -19.22
N ILE A 30 -20.22 36.76 -17.94
CA ILE A 30 -20.83 35.93 -16.89
C ILE A 30 -22.29 36.31 -16.57
N SER A 31 -22.65 37.59 -16.62
CA SER A 31 -24.05 37.98 -16.37
C SER A 31 -24.96 37.64 -17.55
N THR A 32 -24.40 37.61 -18.76
CA THR A 32 -25.05 37.09 -19.97
C THR A 32 -25.26 35.58 -19.85
N ILE A 33 -24.24 34.82 -19.43
CA ILE A 33 -24.32 33.37 -19.17
C ILE A 33 -25.43 33.05 -18.14
N PHE A 34 -25.54 33.85 -17.07
CA PHE A 34 -26.62 33.71 -16.07
C PHE A 34 -28.03 34.05 -16.58
N LYS A 35 -28.17 34.67 -17.75
CA LYS A 35 -29.49 34.96 -18.34
C LYS A 35 -29.88 33.94 -19.40
N GLU A 36 -28.92 33.31 -20.06
CA GLU A 36 -29.14 32.40 -21.18
C GLU A 36 -29.36 30.94 -20.75
N ARG A 37 -28.88 30.55 -19.57
CA ARG A 37 -28.99 29.17 -19.09
C ARG A 37 -30.36 28.88 -18.46
N PRO A 38 -30.98 27.71 -18.76
CA PRO A 38 -32.20 27.29 -18.11
C PRO A 38 -31.98 27.09 -16.60
N SER A 39 -32.99 27.42 -15.80
CA SER A 39 -32.98 27.19 -14.35
C SER A 39 -33.45 25.78 -14.02
N VAL A 40 -32.74 25.13 -13.11
CA VAL A 40 -33.10 23.86 -12.48
C VAL A 40 -33.03 24.02 -10.97
N PHE A 41 -33.71 23.16 -10.23
CA PHE A 41 -33.70 23.16 -8.77
C PHE A 41 -33.41 21.76 -8.25
N GLY A 42 -32.84 21.69 -7.05
CA GLY A 42 -32.52 20.41 -6.44
C GLY A 42 -32.20 20.53 -4.96
N ILE A 43 -31.62 19.46 -4.41
CA ILE A 43 -31.10 19.40 -3.06
C ILE A 43 -29.63 18.95 -3.08
N THR A 44 -28.88 19.23 -2.03
CA THR A 44 -27.52 18.70 -1.84
C THR A 44 -27.49 17.84 -0.58
N ILE A 45 -26.63 16.80 -0.55
CA ILE A 45 -26.47 15.90 0.59
C ILE A 45 -24.97 15.72 0.84
N ASP A 46 -24.49 16.23 1.97
CA ASP A 46 -23.06 16.25 2.31
C ASP A 46 -22.83 15.97 3.80
N ASP A 47 -21.58 15.92 4.25
CA ASP A 47 -21.29 16.01 5.68
C ASP A 47 -21.73 17.37 6.25
N ALA A 48 -22.15 17.38 7.52
CA ALA A 48 -22.61 18.60 8.21
C ALA A 48 -21.54 19.72 8.28
N THR A 49 -20.26 19.35 8.11
CA THR A 49 -19.12 20.29 8.14
C THR A 49 -18.68 20.77 6.75
N THR A 50 -19.30 20.27 5.68
CA THR A 50 -18.95 20.58 4.29
C THR A 50 -19.28 22.03 3.94
N VAL A 51 -18.34 22.69 3.28
CA VAL A 51 -18.44 24.10 2.86
C VAL A 51 -18.28 24.29 1.35
N ASP A 52 -17.91 23.23 0.64
CA ASP A 52 -17.60 23.18 -0.78
C ASP A 52 -18.43 22.06 -1.45
N ARG A 53 -19.71 22.36 -1.70
CA ARG A 53 -20.68 21.41 -2.28
C ARG A 53 -20.57 21.40 -3.80
N ASP A 54 -20.17 20.27 -4.35
CA ASP A 54 -19.95 20.10 -5.79
C ASP A 54 -21.23 19.68 -6.53
N ASP A 55 -22.03 18.80 -5.94
CA ASP A 55 -23.13 18.11 -6.59
C ASP A 55 -24.50 18.38 -5.94
N GLY A 56 -25.53 18.43 -6.78
CA GLY A 56 -26.92 18.55 -6.40
C GLY A 56 -27.78 17.58 -7.18
N ILE A 57 -28.85 17.07 -6.56
CA ILE A 57 -29.69 16.01 -7.13
C ILE A 57 -31.17 16.38 -7.10
N TRP A 58 -31.89 15.87 -8.09
CA TRP A 58 -33.35 15.94 -8.15
C TRP A 58 -33.90 14.74 -8.90
N LEU A 59 -35.13 14.33 -8.59
CA LEU A 59 -35.79 13.19 -9.23
C LEU A 59 -37.26 13.50 -9.46
N VAL A 60 -37.73 13.22 -10.68
CA VAL A 60 -39.13 13.35 -11.09
C VAL A 60 -39.61 12.01 -11.62
N GLU A 61 -40.83 11.63 -11.27
CA GLU A 61 -41.52 10.49 -11.91
C GLU A 61 -42.31 11.04 -13.10
N LEU A 62 -42.14 10.42 -14.26
CA LEU A 62 -42.76 10.79 -15.52
C LEU A 62 -44.12 10.10 -15.69
N ASP A 63 -44.97 10.64 -16.55
CA ASP A 63 -46.35 10.15 -16.76
C ASP A 63 -46.42 8.70 -17.27
N ASP A 64 -45.35 8.21 -17.90
CA ASP A 64 -45.21 6.85 -18.42
C ASP A 64 -44.66 5.85 -17.36
N GLY A 65 -44.41 6.31 -16.14
CA GLY A 65 -43.85 5.52 -15.04
C GLY A 65 -42.33 5.39 -15.06
N ASN A 66 -41.65 6.06 -16.00
CA ASN A 66 -40.19 6.22 -15.96
C ASN A 66 -39.80 7.34 -14.98
N PHE A 67 -38.51 7.48 -14.71
CA PHE A 67 -37.96 8.52 -13.86
C PHE A 67 -37.02 9.42 -14.63
N GLU A 68 -37.06 10.71 -14.35
CA GLU A 68 -36.02 11.67 -14.73
C GLU A 68 -35.15 11.98 -13.52
N LEU A 69 -33.92 11.47 -13.50
CA LEU A 69 -32.91 11.81 -12.51
C LEU A 69 -32.06 12.96 -13.04
N GLN A 70 -31.92 14.01 -12.24
CA GLN A 70 -31.08 15.16 -12.56
C GLN A 70 -29.90 15.19 -11.59
N VAL A 71 -28.69 15.18 -12.13
CA VAL A 71 -27.45 15.36 -11.37
C VAL A 71 -26.78 16.65 -11.84
N SER A 72 -26.72 17.66 -10.98
CA SER A 72 -26.17 18.98 -11.26
C SER A 72 -24.81 19.13 -10.59
N ILE A 73 -23.76 19.30 -11.38
CA ILE A 73 -22.40 19.51 -10.88
C ILE A 73 -22.02 20.98 -11.09
N THR A 74 -21.44 21.62 -10.09
CA THR A 74 -21.00 23.02 -10.18
C THR A 74 -20.07 23.28 -11.39
N ASP A 75 -20.34 24.35 -12.14
CA ASP A 75 -19.62 24.68 -13.37
C ASP A 75 -18.42 25.59 -13.09
N VAL A 76 -17.40 25.03 -12.46
CA VAL A 76 -16.14 25.72 -12.16
C VAL A 76 -15.43 26.16 -13.45
N ALA A 77 -15.61 25.41 -14.55
CA ALA A 77 -15.03 25.72 -15.85
C ALA A 77 -15.55 27.04 -16.44
N ALA A 78 -16.76 27.49 -16.08
CA ALA A 78 -17.25 28.83 -16.42
C ALA A 78 -16.60 29.95 -15.60
N LEU A 79 -16.13 29.65 -14.38
CA LEU A 79 -15.51 30.63 -13.48
C LEU A 79 -14.00 30.77 -13.71
N ILE A 80 -13.33 29.67 -14.09
CA ILE A 80 -11.88 29.60 -14.22
C ILE A 80 -11.51 29.27 -15.67
N ALA A 81 -11.02 30.28 -16.39
CA ALA A 81 -10.48 30.11 -17.73
C ALA A 81 -9.19 29.27 -17.72
N LYS A 82 -9.05 28.40 -18.74
CA LYS A 82 -7.82 27.63 -18.99
C LYS A 82 -6.62 28.58 -19.10
N ASN A 83 -5.48 28.17 -18.56
CA ASN A 83 -4.20 28.92 -18.53
C ASN A 83 -4.21 30.21 -17.70
N SER A 84 -5.30 30.52 -16.98
CA SER A 84 -5.31 31.66 -16.06
C SER A 84 -4.43 31.40 -14.82
N PRO A 85 -4.01 32.44 -14.08
CA PRO A 85 -3.19 32.24 -12.87
C PRO A 85 -3.78 31.24 -11.87
N ILE A 86 -5.08 31.32 -11.58
CA ILE A 86 -5.77 30.34 -10.72
C ILE A 86 -5.76 28.92 -11.32
N ASP A 87 -5.86 28.77 -12.64
CA ASP A 87 -5.83 27.47 -13.32
C ASP A 87 -4.47 26.79 -13.18
N GLN A 88 -3.39 27.54 -13.38
CA GLN A 88 -2.03 27.05 -13.20
C GLN A 88 -1.76 26.68 -11.74
N GLU A 89 -2.26 27.47 -10.80
CA GLU A 89 -2.19 27.19 -9.37
C GLU A 89 -3.00 25.94 -9.00
N ALA A 90 -4.18 25.72 -9.60
CA ALA A 90 -5.03 24.56 -9.40
C ALA A 90 -4.36 23.28 -9.93
N LEU A 91 -3.77 23.31 -11.14
CA LEU A 91 -2.99 22.19 -11.68
C LEU A 91 -1.87 21.79 -10.73
N GLN A 92 -1.10 22.78 -10.27
CA GLN A 92 0.02 22.52 -9.37
C GLN A 92 -0.42 21.95 -8.01
N ARG A 93 -1.63 22.32 -7.52
CA ARG A 93 -2.23 21.76 -6.30
C ARG A 93 -2.88 20.39 -6.49
N VAL A 94 -3.34 20.09 -7.71
CA VAL A 94 -4.05 18.87 -8.12
C VAL A 94 -5.41 18.65 -7.46
N MET A 95 -5.47 18.72 -6.12
CA MET A 95 -6.66 18.48 -5.32
C MET A 95 -6.68 19.30 -4.02
N THR A 96 -7.82 19.35 -3.35
CA THR A 96 -7.92 19.85 -1.98
C THR A 96 -7.38 18.80 -0.99
N LEU A 97 -6.48 19.21 -0.10
CA LEU A 97 -5.89 18.35 0.93
C LEU A 97 -6.61 18.56 2.27
N TYR A 98 -7.61 17.73 2.57
CA TYR A 98 -8.39 17.84 3.82
C TYR A 98 -7.67 17.37 5.08
N HIS A 99 -6.61 16.56 4.94
CA HIS A 99 -5.85 16.04 6.08
C HIS A 99 -4.92 17.09 6.72
N THR A 100 -4.65 18.22 6.05
CA THR A 100 -3.84 19.31 6.61
C THR A 100 -4.66 20.12 7.61
N LYS A 101 -3.99 20.78 8.57
CA LYS A 101 -4.66 21.67 9.55
C LYS A 101 -4.08 23.09 9.45
N PRO A 102 -4.82 24.07 8.90
CA PRO A 102 -6.14 23.94 8.24
C PRO A 102 -6.08 23.18 6.90
N PRO A 103 -7.22 22.75 6.32
CA PRO A 103 -7.27 22.15 4.99
C PRO A 103 -6.61 23.06 3.94
N THR A 104 -5.91 22.45 2.97
CA THR A 104 -5.26 23.19 1.88
C THR A 104 -6.14 23.09 0.62
N PRO A 105 -6.94 24.10 0.29
CA PRO A 105 -7.87 24.01 -0.83
C PRO A 105 -7.16 24.10 -2.18
N MET A 106 -7.70 23.42 -3.19
CA MET A 106 -7.24 23.52 -4.59
C MET A 106 -7.49 24.93 -5.15
N LEU A 107 -8.64 25.52 -4.81
CA LEU A 107 -9.08 26.81 -5.32
C LEU A 107 -9.17 27.86 -4.20
N PRO A 108 -9.06 29.15 -4.51
CA PRO A 108 -9.30 30.21 -3.53
C PRO A 108 -10.70 30.10 -2.91
N ILE A 109 -10.81 30.41 -1.62
CA ILE A 109 -12.06 30.30 -0.82
C ILE A 109 -13.23 31.05 -1.49
N HIS A 110 -12.97 32.21 -2.09
CA HIS A 110 -14.01 32.97 -2.82
C HIS A 110 -14.65 32.17 -3.97
N ILE A 111 -13.91 31.25 -4.59
CA ILE A 111 -14.44 30.33 -5.60
C ILE A 111 -14.98 29.07 -4.92
N SER A 112 -14.17 28.37 -4.13
CA SER A 112 -14.52 27.03 -3.62
C SER A 112 -15.73 27.02 -2.70
N THR A 113 -15.82 27.94 -1.73
CA THR A 113 -16.88 27.92 -0.71
C THR A 113 -17.94 29.01 -0.90
N ASN A 114 -17.81 29.85 -1.93
CA ASN A 114 -18.77 30.92 -2.18
C ASN A 114 -19.38 30.82 -3.59
N LEU A 115 -18.65 31.20 -4.63
CA LEU A 115 -19.24 31.29 -5.98
C LEU A 115 -19.50 29.92 -6.63
N GLY A 116 -18.66 28.94 -6.33
CA GLY A 116 -18.74 27.58 -6.87
C GLY A 116 -19.60 26.64 -6.04
N SER A 117 -19.60 26.76 -4.71
CA SER A 117 -20.41 25.87 -3.84
C SER A 117 -21.92 26.04 -4.09
N LEU A 118 -22.62 24.90 -4.22
CA LEU A 118 -24.08 24.80 -4.38
C LEU A 118 -24.82 25.07 -3.06
N GLU A 119 -24.68 26.28 -2.52
CA GLU A 119 -25.22 26.69 -1.22
C GLU A 119 -26.76 26.80 -1.18
N GLU A 120 -27.36 26.41 -0.06
CA GLU A 120 -28.82 26.50 0.19
C GLU A 120 -29.37 27.91 -0.06
N GLY A 121 -30.50 27.99 -0.79
CA GLY A 121 -31.20 29.22 -1.15
C GLY A 121 -30.49 30.08 -2.18
N LYS A 122 -29.38 29.61 -2.78
CA LYS A 122 -28.61 30.37 -3.78
C LYS A 122 -28.66 29.73 -5.16
N LYS A 123 -28.59 30.59 -6.17
CA LYS A 123 -28.44 30.21 -7.58
C LYS A 123 -26.97 30.12 -7.97
N ARG A 124 -26.59 29.05 -8.66
CA ARG A 124 -25.21 28.72 -9.03
C ARG A 124 -25.15 28.18 -10.46
N LEU A 125 -24.03 28.39 -11.14
CA LEU A 125 -23.80 27.79 -12.45
C LEU A 125 -23.53 26.30 -12.27
N ALA A 126 -24.18 25.47 -13.09
CA ALA A 126 -23.98 24.03 -13.07
C ALA A 126 -23.93 23.45 -14.49
N LEU A 127 -23.35 22.26 -14.59
CA LEU A 127 -23.58 21.30 -15.68
C LEU A 127 -24.54 20.25 -15.13
N THR A 128 -25.74 20.18 -15.68
CA THR A 128 -26.75 19.20 -15.28
C THR A 128 -26.83 18.08 -16.30
N ILE A 129 -26.73 16.85 -15.80
CA ILE A 129 -26.99 15.63 -16.56
C ILE A 129 -28.39 15.16 -16.21
N PHE A 130 -29.24 15.05 -17.21
CA PHE A 130 -30.60 14.52 -17.13
C PHE A 130 -30.58 13.08 -17.60
N PHE A 131 -31.00 12.14 -16.76
CA PHE A 131 -31.10 10.73 -17.08
C PHE A 131 -32.57 10.34 -17.16
N THR A 132 -32.96 9.66 -18.23
CA THR A 132 -34.24 8.95 -18.28
C THR A 132 -34.01 7.50 -17.88
N ILE A 133 -34.65 7.07 -16.80
CA ILE A 133 -34.44 5.77 -16.16
C ILE A 133 -35.77 5.02 -16.15
N ASP A 134 -35.80 3.78 -16.64
CA ASP A 134 -37.00 2.95 -16.54
C ASP A 134 -37.24 2.42 -15.11
N ASN A 135 -38.39 1.80 -14.88
CA ASN A 135 -38.73 1.23 -13.57
C ASN A 135 -37.89 -0.01 -13.19
N GLN A 136 -37.08 -0.56 -14.09
CA GLN A 136 -36.04 -1.54 -13.77
C GLN A 136 -34.67 -0.91 -13.55
N GLY A 137 -34.54 0.41 -13.59
CA GLY A 137 -33.28 1.12 -13.42
C GLY A 137 -32.33 1.05 -14.63
N ASN A 138 -32.83 0.79 -15.84
CA ASN A 138 -32.03 0.91 -17.06
C ASN A 138 -32.02 2.38 -17.51
N ILE A 139 -30.87 2.85 -17.96
CA ILE A 139 -30.74 4.19 -18.54
C ILE A 139 -31.24 4.13 -19.99
N ILE A 140 -32.39 4.74 -20.25
CA ILE A 140 -32.98 4.85 -21.60
C ILE A 140 -32.19 5.87 -22.43
N GLY A 141 -31.77 6.96 -21.80
CA GLY A 141 -31.01 8.02 -22.43
C GLY A 141 -30.54 9.04 -21.41
N PHE A 142 -29.69 9.96 -21.86
CA PHE A 142 -29.25 11.09 -21.07
C PHE A 142 -29.02 12.33 -21.93
N GLU A 143 -29.06 13.50 -21.30
CA GLU A 143 -28.74 14.79 -21.90
C GLU A 143 -27.89 15.63 -20.94
N ILE A 144 -26.94 16.41 -21.46
CA ILE A 144 -26.09 17.30 -20.66
C ILE A 144 -26.39 18.75 -21.05
N ARG A 145 -26.68 19.61 -20.07
CA ARG A 145 -26.93 21.04 -20.30
C ARG A 145 -26.16 21.92 -19.34
N GLU A 146 -25.76 23.10 -19.82
CA GLU A 146 -25.34 24.20 -18.96
C GLU A 146 -26.58 24.84 -18.30
N THR A 147 -26.65 24.88 -16.97
CA THR A 147 -27.84 25.30 -16.22
C THR A 147 -27.51 26.32 -15.12
N ILE A 148 -28.56 26.87 -14.51
CA ILE A 148 -28.53 27.61 -13.25
C ILE A 148 -29.23 26.76 -12.21
N PHE A 149 -28.47 26.19 -11.29
CA PHE A 149 -28.97 25.37 -10.20
C PHE A 149 -29.37 26.22 -8.99
N GLU A 150 -30.59 26.03 -8.51
CA GLU A 150 -31.08 26.58 -7.24
C GLU A 150 -31.15 25.46 -6.20
N ASN A 151 -30.31 25.56 -5.15
CA ASN A 151 -30.36 24.59 -4.06
C ASN A 151 -31.52 24.93 -3.11
N LEU A 152 -32.56 24.11 -3.11
CA LEU A 152 -33.73 24.31 -2.24
C LEU A 152 -33.41 23.94 -0.79
N LYS A 153 -32.53 22.96 -0.57
CA LYS A 153 -32.19 22.45 0.76
C LYS A 153 -30.84 21.72 0.74
N ALA A 154 -29.95 22.10 1.66
CA ALA A 154 -28.76 21.33 1.97
C ALA A 154 -29.04 20.41 3.16
N PHE A 155 -28.93 19.10 2.94
CA PHE A 155 -29.07 18.08 3.96
C PHE A 155 -27.71 17.53 4.38
N SER A 156 -27.62 17.13 5.65
CA SER A 156 -26.57 16.22 6.12
C SER A 156 -26.95 14.75 5.90
N TYR A 157 -25.94 13.88 5.77
CA TYR A 157 -26.17 12.42 5.74
C TYR A 157 -27.01 11.92 6.92
N GLU A 158 -26.75 12.44 8.13
CA GLU A 158 -27.50 12.09 9.35
C GLU A 158 -28.98 12.49 9.29
N GLU A 159 -29.29 13.66 8.71
CA GLU A 159 -30.68 14.11 8.55
C GLU A 159 -31.43 13.22 7.57
N VAL A 160 -30.83 12.90 6.43
CA VAL A 160 -31.44 12.02 5.43
C VAL A 160 -31.66 10.63 6.00
N GLU A 161 -30.71 10.09 6.76
CA GLU A 161 -30.92 8.82 7.48
C GLU A 161 -32.12 8.86 8.42
N LYS A 162 -32.28 9.93 9.19
CA LYS A 162 -33.41 10.10 10.11
C LYS A 162 -34.73 10.16 9.35
N ILE A 163 -34.76 10.87 8.22
CA ILE A 163 -35.93 10.98 7.32
C ILE A 163 -36.27 9.62 6.72
N LEU A 164 -35.29 8.89 6.18
CA LEU A 164 -35.53 7.58 5.56
C LEU A 164 -35.99 6.52 6.58
N LYS A 165 -35.57 6.63 7.85
CA LYS A 165 -36.04 5.77 8.95
C LYS A 165 -37.47 6.08 9.37
N ASN A 166 -37.89 7.35 9.36
CA ASN A 166 -39.22 7.79 9.78
C ASN A 166 -39.81 8.82 8.78
N PRO A 167 -40.22 8.38 7.58
CA PRO A 167 -40.65 9.30 6.54
C PRO A 167 -41.97 9.97 6.90
N SER A 168 -42.02 11.29 6.73
CA SER A 168 -43.24 12.10 6.81
C SER A 168 -43.90 12.25 5.43
N ARG A 169 -45.03 12.96 5.37
CA ARG A 169 -45.72 13.28 4.10
C ARG A 169 -45.15 14.52 3.39
N GLN A 170 -44.01 15.05 3.83
CA GLN A 170 -43.37 16.20 3.17
C GLN A 170 -42.80 15.81 1.79
N GLN A 171 -42.72 16.79 0.89
CA GLN A 171 -42.28 16.57 -0.50
C GLN A 171 -40.84 16.06 -0.59
N HIS A 172 -39.93 16.57 0.26
CA HIS A 172 -38.54 16.14 0.28
C HIS A 172 -38.39 14.68 0.74
N ASP A 173 -39.19 14.22 1.70
CA ASP A 173 -39.17 12.84 2.17
C ASP A 173 -39.53 11.87 1.05
N GLN A 174 -40.56 12.19 0.25
CA GLN A 174 -40.95 11.38 -0.90
C GLN A 174 -39.87 11.33 -1.98
N LEU A 175 -39.19 12.45 -2.23
CA LEU A 175 -38.03 12.52 -3.12
C LEU A 175 -36.90 11.60 -2.64
N LEU A 176 -36.52 11.69 -1.36
CA LEU A 176 -35.43 10.90 -0.76
C LEU A 176 -35.73 9.40 -0.79
N ILE A 177 -36.97 8.99 -0.53
CA ILE A 177 -37.39 7.59 -0.63
C ILE A 177 -37.21 7.07 -2.06
N LYS A 178 -37.67 7.82 -3.07
CA LYS A 178 -37.54 7.42 -4.47
C LYS A 178 -36.08 7.39 -4.93
N LEU A 179 -35.27 8.36 -4.51
CA LEU A 179 -33.82 8.37 -4.76
C LEU A 179 -33.13 7.14 -4.15
N GLN A 180 -33.50 6.76 -2.91
CA GLN A 180 -32.99 5.54 -2.29
C GLN A 180 -33.37 4.30 -3.08
N GLN A 181 -34.62 4.20 -3.56
CA GLN A 181 -35.07 3.07 -4.39
C GLN A 181 -34.26 2.96 -5.69
N ILE A 182 -34.11 4.06 -6.42
CA ILE A 182 -33.32 4.06 -7.68
C ILE A 182 -31.86 3.70 -7.40
N SER A 183 -31.25 4.30 -6.39
CA SER A 183 -29.86 3.99 -6.02
C SER A 183 -29.67 2.51 -5.69
N GLN A 184 -30.60 1.90 -4.95
CA GLN A 184 -30.56 0.46 -4.64
C GLN A 184 -30.67 -0.42 -5.89
N ILE A 185 -31.50 -0.03 -6.86
CA ILE A 185 -31.60 -0.75 -8.15
C ILE A 185 -30.29 -0.64 -8.93
N LEU A 186 -29.71 0.57 -9.02
CA LEU A 186 -28.42 0.81 -9.69
C LEU A 186 -27.29 0.00 -9.02
N ALA A 187 -27.23 0.04 -7.69
CA ALA A 187 -26.28 -0.75 -6.90
C ALA A 187 -26.47 -2.26 -7.15
N GLY A 188 -27.72 -2.75 -7.18
CA GLY A 188 -28.04 -4.15 -7.45
C GLY A 188 -27.52 -4.63 -8.81
N LYS A 189 -27.67 -3.80 -9.86
CA LYS A 189 -27.13 -4.10 -11.19
C LYS A 189 -25.60 -4.11 -11.19
N ARG A 190 -24.98 -3.16 -10.50
CA ARG A 190 -23.52 -3.12 -10.36
C ARG A 190 -22.98 -4.32 -9.59
N ARG A 191 -23.67 -4.78 -8.53
CA ARG A 191 -23.37 -6.03 -7.81
C ARG A 191 -23.45 -7.26 -8.72
N GLY A 192 -24.47 -7.33 -9.58
CA GLY A 192 -24.59 -8.39 -10.60
C GLY A 192 -23.48 -8.35 -11.66
N ASN A 193 -22.91 -7.17 -11.92
CA ASN A 193 -21.85 -6.93 -12.89
C ASN A 193 -20.45 -6.70 -12.27
N SER A 194 -20.19 -7.24 -11.07
CA SER A 194 -18.85 -7.33 -10.45
C SER A 194 -18.26 -6.05 -9.79
N GLY A 195 -19.08 -5.10 -9.33
CA GLY A 195 -18.58 -4.15 -8.32
C GLY A 195 -18.10 -4.90 -7.08
N VAL A 196 -16.83 -4.76 -6.68
CA VAL A 196 -16.26 -5.52 -5.57
C VAL A 196 -16.86 -5.01 -4.26
N LEU A 197 -17.87 -5.72 -3.75
CA LEU A 197 -18.29 -5.66 -2.35
C LEU A 197 -17.69 -6.89 -1.68
N THR A 198 -16.85 -6.66 -0.67
CA THR A 198 -16.37 -7.73 0.20
C THR A 198 -17.37 -7.91 1.35
N GLU A 199 -17.30 -9.04 2.07
CA GLU A 199 -18.11 -9.23 3.30
C GLU A 199 -17.88 -8.11 4.34
N ASP A 200 -16.78 -7.36 4.20
CA ASP A 200 -16.34 -6.28 5.09
C ASP A 200 -16.69 -4.84 4.64
N GLY A 201 -17.39 -4.64 3.50
CA GLY A 201 -17.76 -3.30 3.00
C GLY A 201 -17.70 -3.11 1.47
N TYR A 202 -17.69 -1.87 0.99
CA TYR A 202 -17.64 -1.54 -0.45
C TYR A 202 -16.29 -0.94 -0.90
N ILE A 203 -15.87 -1.23 -2.14
CA ILE A 203 -14.67 -0.63 -2.73
C ILE A 203 -14.97 0.72 -3.38
N ASP A 204 -14.16 1.74 -3.08
CA ASP A 204 -14.23 3.08 -3.68
C ASP A 204 -13.51 3.18 -5.05
N GLU A 205 -13.57 4.35 -5.69
CA GLU A 205 -12.92 4.63 -6.98
C GLU A 205 -11.38 4.59 -6.93
N ASP A 206 -10.78 4.58 -5.74
CA ASP A 206 -9.34 4.44 -5.55
C ASP A 206 -8.93 2.98 -5.28
N GLY A 207 -9.90 2.07 -5.16
CA GLY A 207 -9.69 0.67 -4.83
C GLY A 207 -9.60 0.39 -3.32
N ASN A 208 -9.97 1.35 -2.45
CA ASN A 208 -9.96 1.16 -1.00
C ASN A 208 -11.28 0.57 -0.51
N LEU A 209 -11.21 -0.29 0.50
CA LEU A 209 -12.37 -0.82 1.21
C LEU A 209 -12.91 0.20 2.23
N ILE A 210 -14.20 0.51 2.15
CA ILE A 210 -14.93 1.36 3.09
C ILE A 210 -15.87 0.48 3.91
N ALA A 211 -15.64 0.42 5.22
CA ALA A 211 -16.39 -0.42 6.17
C ALA A 211 -17.86 0.01 6.32
N ASP A 212 -18.73 -0.98 6.55
CA ASP A 212 -20.18 -0.86 6.59
C ASP A 212 -20.69 0.18 7.60
N ASN A 213 -21.15 1.33 7.08
CA ASN A 213 -22.37 1.97 7.55
C ASN A 213 -22.92 2.97 6.51
N VAL A 214 -24.25 3.11 6.53
CA VAL A 214 -25.05 4.21 5.95
C VAL A 214 -25.49 4.08 4.48
N ASN A 215 -26.71 3.55 4.29
CA ASN A 215 -27.50 3.58 3.04
C ASN A 215 -27.45 4.93 2.28
N THR A 216 -27.33 6.07 2.98
CA THR A 216 -27.29 7.40 2.36
C THR A 216 -25.95 7.73 1.69
N HIS A 217 -24.82 7.29 2.24
CA HIS A 217 -23.51 7.48 1.57
C HIS A 217 -23.47 6.69 0.28
N GLN A 218 -23.98 5.45 0.32
CA GLN A 218 -24.14 4.63 -0.87
C GLN A 218 -25.08 5.30 -1.89
N LEU A 219 -26.15 5.97 -1.43
CA LEU A 219 -27.07 6.70 -2.30
C LEU A 219 -26.31 7.68 -3.21
N ILE A 220 -25.58 8.62 -2.62
CA ILE A 220 -24.82 9.62 -3.36
C ILE A 220 -23.72 8.98 -4.21
N ALA A 221 -22.98 8.02 -3.65
CA ALA A 221 -21.90 7.33 -4.36
C ALA A 221 -22.40 6.69 -5.68
N GLU A 222 -23.52 5.98 -5.68
CA GLU A 222 -24.05 5.34 -6.90
C GLU A 222 -24.50 6.36 -7.95
N LEU A 223 -25.07 7.50 -7.54
CA LEU A 223 -25.47 8.56 -8.48
C LEU A 223 -24.23 9.24 -9.10
N MET A 224 -23.18 9.45 -8.31
CA MET A 224 -21.91 10.00 -8.80
C MET A 224 -21.19 9.00 -9.73
N ILE A 225 -21.18 7.71 -9.38
CA ILE A 225 -20.63 6.65 -10.23
C ILE A 225 -21.39 6.58 -11.56
N LEU A 226 -22.73 6.61 -11.53
CA LEU A 226 -23.56 6.65 -12.75
C LEU A 226 -23.16 7.84 -13.63
N THR A 227 -23.02 9.03 -13.03
CA THR A 227 -22.67 10.26 -13.74
C THR A 227 -21.29 10.16 -14.37
N ASN A 228 -20.27 9.82 -13.58
CA ASN A 228 -18.89 9.63 -14.00
C ASN A 228 -18.75 8.59 -15.12
N THR A 229 -19.44 7.46 -14.99
CA THR A 229 -19.44 6.37 -15.98
C THR A 229 -20.11 6.81 -17.29
N THR A 230 -21.22 7.54 -17.20
CA THR A 230 -21.95 8.03 -18.39
C THR A 230 -21.10 9.01 -19.18
N ILE A 231 -20.45 9.96 -18.50
CA ILE A 231 -19.52 10.91 -19.13
C ILE A 231 -18.33 10.17 -19.75
N SER A 232 -17.75 9.22 -19.03
CA SER A 232 -16.63 8.41 -19.54
C SER A 232 -17.02 7.65 -20.81
N ASN A 233 -18.16 6.96 -20.79
CA ASN A 233 -18.65 6.19 -21.94
C ASN A 233 -18.95 7.09 -23.15
N LEU A 234 -19.51 8.28 -22.92
CA LEU A 234 -19.70 9.27 -23.99
C LEU A 234 -18.37 9.65 -24.64
N LEU A 235 -17.39 10.07 -23.83
CA LEU A 235 -16.08 10.49 -24.32
C LEU A 235 -15.35 9.35 -25.06
N ALA A 236 -15.43 8.13 -24.52
CA ALA A 236 -14.84 6.94 -25.14
C ALA A 236 -15.52 6.60 -26.49
N ARG A 237 -16.85 6.62 -26.54
CA ARG A 237 -17.64 6.34 -27.76
C ARG A 237 -17.35 7.34 -28.87
N GLU A 238 -17.30 8.63 -28.53
CA GLU A 238 -16.98 9.71 -29.47
C GLU A 238 -15.47 9.84 -29.75
N LYS A 239 -14.64 8.98 -29.12
CA LYS A 239 -13.17 8.95 -29.25
C LYS A 239 -12.51 10.30 -28.90
N ILE A 240 -13.08 11.00 -27.92
CA ILE A 240 -12.58 12.29 -27.43
C ILE A 240 -11.56 12.02 -26.33
N PRO A 241 -10.28 12.42 -26.51
CA PRO A 241 -9.29 12.31 -25.44
C PRO A 241 -9.71 13.14 -24.22
N ALA A 242 -9.64 12.52 -23.04
CA ALA A 242 -9.98 13.11 -21.75
C ALA A 242 -9.17 12.41 -20.65
N LEU A 243 -9.24 12.88 -19.41
CA LEU A 243 -8.54 12.23 -18.31
C LEU A 243 -9.43 11.13 -17.70
N PHE A 244 -9.20 9.89 -18.14
CA PHE A 244 -9.85 8.69 -17.63
C PHE A 244 -9.14 8.21 -16.36
N ARG A 245 -9.90 7.63 -15.43
CA ARG A 245 -9.42 6.96 -14.23
C ARG A 245 -9.39 5.46 -14.51
N THR A 246 -8.21 4.87 -14.50
CA THR A 246 -7.94 3.54 -15.04
C THR A 246 -7.19 2.69 -14.03
N GLN A 247 -7.44 1.39 -14.04
CA GLN A 247 -6.84 0.44 -13.11
C GLN A 247 -6.58 -0.87 -13.87
N ASP A 248 -5.71 -0.81 -14.87
CA ASP A 248 -5.38 -1.95 -15.72
C ASP A 248 -4.31 -2.83 -15.06
N VAL A 249 -4.62 -4.11 -14.86
CA VAL A 249 -3.70 -5.13 -14.31
C VAL A 249 -3.19 -6.10 -15.39
N GLY A 250 -3.49 -5.86 -16.67
CA GLY A 250 -3.05 -6.73 -17.77
C GLY A 250 -3.67 -8.14 -17.76
N ILE A 251 -4.74 -8.37 -17.00
CA ILE A 251 -5.41 -9.67 -16.88
C ILE A 251 -6.59 -9.75 -17.86
N GLN A 252 -6.64 -10.81 -18.67
CA GLN A 252 -7.73 -11.06 -19.63
C GLN A 252 -9.00 -11.65 -18.98
N ASP A 253 -8.89 -12.27 -17.80
CA ASP A 253 -10.02 -12.85 -17.06
C ASP A 253 -10.40 -11.97 -15.85
N ILE A 254 -11.28 -11.00 -16.13
CA ILE A 254 -11.71 -9.96 -15.19
C ILE A 254 -12.50 -10.56 -14.01
N GLN A 255 -13.30 -11.59 -14.23
CA GLN A 255 -14.10 -12.22 -13.17
C GLN A 255 -13.22 -12.95 -12.15
N LYS A 256 -12.14 -13.57 -12.62
CA LYS A 256 -11.16 -14.21 -11.74
C LYS A 256 -10.34 -13.19 -10.94
N ALA A 257 -9.90 -12.10 -11.57
CA ALA A 257 -9.16 -11.03 -10.90
C ALA A 257 -9.99 -10.41 -9.75
N ILE A 258 -11.28 -10.15 -9.99
CA ILE A 258 -12.19 -9.58 -8.99
C ILE A 258 -12.37 -10.52 -7.78
N LYS A 259 -12.46 -11.83 -8.02
CA LYS A 259 -12.65 -12.83 -6.95
C LYS A 259 -11.37 -13.09 -6.13
N GLU A 260 -10.20 -13.00 -6.75
CA GLU A 260 -8.92 -13.37 -6.11
C GLU A 260 -8.14 -12.16 -5.56
N MET A 261 -8.38 -10.93 -6.06
CA MET A 261 -7.53 -9.76 -5.82
C MET A 261 -8.15 -8.63 -5.00
N GLY A 262 -9.28 -8.84 -4.29
CA GLY A 262 -9.92 -7.79 -3.48
C GLY A 262 -8.98 -7.03 -2.53
N HIS A 263 -7.89 -7.67 -2.07
CA HIS A 263 -6.85 -7.08 -1.22
C HIS A 263 -5.52 -6.76 -1.96
N CYS A 264 -5.44 -6.99 -3.27
CA CYS A 264 -4.23 -6.86 -4.10
C CYS A 264 -4.43 -5.96 -5.33
N LEU A 265 -5.45 -5.09 -5.31
CA LEU A 265 -5.73 -4.17 -6.40
C LEU A 265 -4.60 -3.13 -6.56
N VAL A 266 -4.08 -2.97 -7.78
CA VAL A 266 -3.10 -1.92 -8.09
C VAL A 266 -3.73 -0.53 -7.93
N PRO A 267 -2.99 0.50 -7.51
CA PRO A 267 -3.53 1.86 -7.48
C PRO A 267 -4.09 2.30 -8.83
N ALA A 268 -5.30 2.87 -8.85
CA ALA A 268 -5.81 3.51 -10.06
C ALA A 268 -4.97 4.74 -10.43
N ILE A 269 -4.82 4.98 -11.73
CA ILE A 269 -4.05 6.08 -12.34
C ILE A 269 -4.93 6.86 -13.33
N TYR A 270 -4.54 8.08 -13.65
CA TYR A 270 -5.14 8.82 -14.76
C TYR A 270 -4.43 8.53 -16.08
N SER A 271 -5.18 8.50 -17.17
CA SER A 271 -4.68 8.25 -18.52
C SER A 271 -5.52 9.02 -19.55
N PRO A 272 -4.92 9.51 -20.66
CA PRO A 272 -5.69 10.08 -21.77
C PRO A 272 -6.46 9.02 -22.58
N CYS A 273 -6.27 7.73 -22.26
CA CYS A 273 -6.90 6.60 -22.94
C CYS A 273 -7.96 5.96 -22.05
N PRO A 274 -9.15 5.63 -22.59
CA PRO A 274 -10.17 4.90 -21.86
C PRO A 274 -9.73 3.45 -21.67
N LEU A 275 -9.35 3.09 -20.45
CA LEU A 275 -9.02 1.72 -20.04
C LEU A 275 -9.93 1.28 -18.91
N TYR A 276 -9.93 -0.03 -18.65
CA TYR A 276 -10.77 -0.66 -17.65
C TYR A 276 -10.46 -0.16 -16.23
N HIS A 277 -11.50 -0.05 -15.40
CA HIS A 277 -11.41 0.24 -13.98
C HIS A 277 -11.83 -0.97 -13.17
N ILE A 278 -10.88 -1.81 -12.77
CA ILE A 278 -11.14 -3.12 -12.18
C ILE A 278 -11.87 -3.05 -10.83
N GLY A 279 -11.49 -2.12 -9.95
CA GLY A 279 -12.12 -1.97 -8.64
C GLY A 279 -13.63 -1.67 -8.72
N LEU A 280 -14.07 -1.01 -9.81
CA LEU A 280 -15.47 -0.68 -10.05
C LEU A 280 -16.14 -1.63 -11.05
N ALA A 281 -15.38 -2.53 -11.67
CA ALA A 281 -15.79 -3.35 -12.81
C ALA A 281 -16.43 -2.57 -13.96
N LEU A 282 -15.78 -1.48 -14.36
CA LEU A 282 -16.26 -0.60 -15.44
C LEU A 282 -15.29 -0.63 -16.62
N GLU A 283 -15.81 -0.71 -17.84
CA GLU A 283 -15.00 -0.65 -19.08
C GLU A 283 -14.21 0.64 -19.20
N THR A 284 -14.83 1.74 -18.80
CA THR A 284 -14.21 3.05 -18.74
C THR A 284 -14.78 3.82 -17.54
N TYR A 285 -13.94 4.61 -16.87
CA TYR A 285 -14.37 5.50 -15.80
C TYR A 285 -13.56 6.80 -15.86
N CYS A 286 -14.16 7.92 -15.44
CA CYS A 286 -13.48 9.21 -15.33
C CYS A 286 -14.10 10.02 -14.19
N HIS A 287 -13.32 10.89 -13.56
CA HIS A 287 -13.88 11.81 -12.56
C HIS A 287 -14.49 13.04 -13.23
N PHE A 288 -15.71 13.39 -12.82
CA PHE A 288 -16.47 14.53 -13.32
C PHE A 288 -17.24 15.29 -12.22
N THR A 289 -17.51 14.66 -11.09
CA THR A 289 -18.49 15.13 -10.09
C THR A 289 -17.92 16.02 -8.97
N SER A 290 -16.63 16.39 -8.99
CA SER A 290 -16.02 17.20 -7.92
C SER A 290 -14.98 18.25 -8.37
N PRO A 291 -15.34 19.16 -9.30
CA PRO A 291 -14.43 20.16 -9.86
C PRO A 291 -13.96 21.26 -8.89
N LEU A 292 -14.57 21.45 -7.72
CA LEU A 292 -14.06 22.39 -6.71
C LEU A 292 -12.80 21.88 -6.01
N ARG A 293 -12.61 20.56 -5.99
CA ARG A 293 -11.58 19.88 -5.20
C ARG A 293 -10.70 18.92 -5.99
N ARG A 294 -10.96 18.69 -7.28
CA ARG A 294 -10.13 17.87 -8.17
C ARG A 294 -9.91 18.57 -9.52
N PHE A 295 -8.65 18.72 -9.91
CA PHE A 295 -8.30 19.38 -11.17
C PHE A 295 -8.71 18.55 -12.40
N VAL A 296 -8.72 17.23 -12.27
CA VAL A 296 -9.14 16.32 -13.35
C VAL A 296 -10.58 16.59 -13.79
N ASP A 297 -11.49 16.75 -12.83
CA ASP A 297 -12.89 17.06 -13.09
C ASP A 297 -13.03 18.40 -13.83
N LEU A 298 -12.24 19.42 -13.45
CA LEU A 298 -12.21 20.71 -14.15
C LEU A 298 -11.76 20.58 -15.61
N VAL A 299 -10.75 19.74 -15.90
CA VAL A 299 -10.31 19.44 -17.26
C VAL A 299 -11.43 18.73 -18.04
N ASN A 300 -12.03 17.70 -17.47
CA ASN A 300 -13.11 16.93 -18.11
C ASN A 300 -14.37 17.79 -18.35
N HIS A 301 -14.70 18.72 -17.44
CA HIS A 301 -15.76 19.73 -17.64
C HIS A 301 -15.51 20.60 -18.87
N ARG A 302 -14.27 21.10 -19.05
CA ARG A 302 -13.91 21.92 -20.23
C ARG A 302 -14.05 21.14 -21.53
N ILE A 303 -13.65 19.88 -21.54
CA ILE A 303 -13.77 18.99 -22.70
C ILE A 303 -15.25 18.75 -23.05
N ILE A 304 -16.07 18.40 -22.06
CA ILE A 304 -17.52 18.18 -22.26
C ILE A 304 -18.22 19.45 -22.72
N LYS A 305 -17.87 20.61 -22.17
CA LYS A 305 -18.43 21.90 -22.61
C LYS A 305 -18.06 22.26 -24.04
N ALA A 306 -16.83 21.95 -24.46
CA ALA A 306 -16.43 22.12 -25.86
C ALA A 306 -17.22 21.18 -26.76
N PHE A 307 -17.38 19.92 -26.36
CA PHE A 307 -18.17 18.91 -27.07
C PHE A 307 -19.64 19.33 -27.26
N ILE A 308 -20.34 19.76 -26.20
CA ILE A 308 -21.75 20.18 -26.26
C ILE A 308 -21.95 21.41 -27.17
N LYS A 309 -20.90 22.22 -27.38
CA LYS A 309 -20.92 23.41 -28.23
C LYS A 309 -20.37 23.15 -29.63
N ASP A 310 -20.16 21.88 -30.00
CA ASP A 310 -19.55 21.46 -31.28
C ASP A 310 -18.18 22.14 -31.55
N ASN A 311 -17.43 22.45 -30.50
CA ASN A 311 -16.10 23.05 -30.57
C ASN A 311 -15.01 21.98 -30.47
N SER A 312 -13.82 22.30 -30.99
CA SER A 312 -12.62 21.46 -30.82
C SER A 312 -12.24 21.33 -29.34
N SER A 313 -11.74 20.16 -28.93
CA SER A 313 -11.23 19.94 -27.58
C SER A 313 -10.22 21.04 -27.19
N PRO A 314 -10.34 21.62 -25.98
CA PRO A 314 -9.42 22.65 -25.53
C PRO A 314 -8.05 22.09 -25.16
N TYR A 315 -7.87 20.76 -25.16
CA TYR A 315 -6.63 20.07 -24.80
C TYR A 315 -6.17 19.16 -25.94
N SER A 316 -4.88 19.16 -26.21
CA SER A 316 -4.26 18.15 -27.07
C SER A 316 -4.03 16.84 -26.31
N LYS A 317 -3.87 15.73 -27.03
CA LYS A 317 -3.57 14.43 -26.40
C LYS A 317 -2.26 14.46 -25.61
N ASP A 318 -1.23 15.13 -26.14
CA ASP A 318 0.06 15.27 -25.46
C ASP A 318 -0.05 16.13 -24.19
N GLU A 319 -0.87 17.19 -24.23
CA GLU A 319 -1.15 18.00 -23.04
C GLU A 319 -1.86 17.17 -21.96
N LEU A 320 -2.85 16.35 -22.34
CA LEU A 320 -3.54 15.46 -21.41
C LEU A 320 -2.60 14.39 -20.84
N GLN A 321 -1.69 13.83 -21.64
CA GLN A 321 -0.69 12.89 -21.15
C GLN A 321 0.21 13.55 -20.09
N ASN A 322 0.72 14.75 -20.37
CA ASN A 322 1.57 15.48 -19.40
C ASN A 322 0.81 15.81 -18.10
N ILE A 323 -0.47 16.17 -18.20
CA ILE A 323 -1.32 16.42 -17.02
C ILE A 323 -1.53 15.11 -16.24
N ALA A 324 -1.83 14.01 -16.93
CA ALA A 324 -2.02 12.71 -16.31
C ALA A 324 -0.76 12.25 -15.55
N ASP A 325 0.41 12.33 -16.18
CA ASP A 325 1.70 11.97 -15.57
C ASP A 325 1.97 12.79 -14.32
N TYR A 326 1.80 14.12 -14.40
CA TYR A 326 1.99 15.02 -13.25
C TYR A 326 1.04 14.69 -12.08
N ILE A 327 -0.22 14.40 -12.36
CA ILE A 327 -1.22 14.06 -11.33
C ILE A 327 -0.92 12.68 -10.72
N ASN A 328 -0.49 11.72 -11.52
CA ASN A 328 -0.10 10.39 -11.04
C ASN A 328 1.12 10.47 -10.11
N ASP A 329 2.15 11.23 -10.50
CA ASP A 329 3.32 11.47 -9.65
C ASP A 329 2.93 12.17 -8.34
N PHE A 330 2.02 13.15 -8.40
CA PHE A 330 1.47 13.80 -7.21
C PHE A 330 0.73 12.81 -6.30
N HIS A 331 -0.10 11.93 -6.86
CA HIS A 331 -0.83 10.90 -6.11
C HIS A 331 0.12 9.92 -5.40
N CYS A 332 1.20 9.50 -6.06
CA CYS A 332 2.24 8.67 -5.45
C CYS A 332 2.87 9.36 -4.24
N LEU A 333 3.34 10.59 -4.42
CA LEU A 333 3.93 11.39 -3.34
C LEU A 333 2.91 11.66 -2.21
N TYR A 334 1.63 11.82 -2.54
CA TYR A 334 0.57 12.07 -1.58
C TYR A 334 0.32 10.85 -0.68
N LYS A 335 0.26 9.66 -1.27
CA LYS A 335 0.09 8.41 -0.51
C LYS A 335 1.26 8.17 0.45
N GLU A 336 2.49 8.42 0.00
CA GLU A 336 3.68 8.31 0.86
C GLU A 336 3.63 9.27 2.05
N ASN A 337 3.32 10.55 1.79
CA ASN A 337 3.18 11.56 2.84
C ASN A 337 2.05 11.26 3.82
N LYS A 338 0.86 10.85 3.32
CA LYS A 338 -0.28 10.45 4.16
C LYS A 338 0.08 9.25 5.04
N SER A 339 0.73 8.23 4.49
CA SER A 339 1.19 7.05 5.23
C SER A 339 2.19 7.43 6.33
N ASN A 340 3.16 8.29 6.03
CA ASN A 340 4.12 8.78 7.01
C ASN A 340 3.44 9.60 8.11
N HIS A 341 2.52 10.51 7.76
CA HIS A 341 1.75 11.28 8.75
C HIS A 341 0.92 10.39 9.68
N LEU A 342 0.22 9.40 9.13
CA LEU A 342 -0.56 8.44 9.92
C LEU A 342 0.33 7.60 10.85
N ARG A 343 1.53 7.21 10.39
CA ARG A 343 2.53 6.52 11.22
C ARG A 343 3.00 7.38 12.38
N ILE A 344 3.33 8.65 12.13
CA ILE A 344 3.76 9.61 13.18
C ILE A 344 2.63 9.81 14.19
N LYS A 345 1.41 10.10 13.72
CA LYS A 345 0.25 10.29 14.59
C LYS A 345 -0.05 9.04 15.42
N ARG A 346 0.03 7.86 14.83
CA ARG A 346 -0.15 6.58 15.55
C ARG A 346 0.90 6.44 16.66
N LYS A 347 2.17 6.75 16.39
CA LYS A 347 3.22 6.75 17.43
C LYS A 347 2.92 7.72 18.57
N GLU A 348 2.46 8.94 18.26
CA GLU A 348 2.07 9.93 19.26
C GLU A 348 0.88 9.46 20.10
N ASP A 349 -0.14 8.88 19.48
CA ASP A 349 -1.34 8.40 20.16
C ASP A 349 -1.03 7.18 21.04
N ILE A 350 -0.18 6.24 20.57
CA ILE A 350 0.35 5.12 21.36
C ILE A 350 1.16 5.65 22.56
N ALA A 351 2.03 6.65 22.35
CA ALA A 351 2.79 7.25 23.43
C ALA A 351 1.87 7.90 24.48
N LYS A 352 0.88 8.70 24.08
CA LYS A 352 -0.12 9.26 25.01
C LYS A 352 -0.87 8.19 25.78
N LYS A 353 -1.16 7.05 25.13
CA LYS A 353 -1.91 5.94 25.74
C LYS A 353 -1.10 5.19 26.80
N TYR A 354 0.19 4.97 26.57
CA TYR A 354 0.99 4.01 27.37
C TYR A 354 2.14 4.62 28.19
N ASN A 355 2.50 5.89 28.00
CA ASN A 355 3.66 6.47 28.69
C ASN A 355 3.48 6.53 30.22
N ASP A 356 2.26 6.77 30.69
CA ASP A 356 1.90 6.91 32.12
C ASP A 356 0.73 5.97 32.53
N ILE A 357 0.66 4.80 31.90
CA ILE A 357 -0.43 3.84 32.18
C ILE A 357 -0.31 3.28 33.61
N SER A 358 -1.44 3.19 34.33
CA SER A 358 -1.49 2.63 35.69
C SER A 358 -1.44 1.09 35.68
N GLU A 359 -0.95 0.49 36.76
CA GLU A 359 -0.87 -0.97 36.90
C GLU A 359 -2.23 -1.68 36.75
N GLU A 360 -3.29 -1.08 37.32
CA GLU A 360 -4.66 -1.59 37.19
C GLU A 360 -5.09 -1.63 35.72
N LYS A 361 -4.73 -0.60 34.95
CA LYS A 361 -5.10 -0.50 33.55
C LYS A 361 -4.30 -1.44 32.66
N ILE A 362 -3.02 -1.68 32.96
CA ILE A 362 -2.19 -2.69 32.28
C ILE A 362 -2.85 -4.08 32.37
N ARG A 363 -3.38 -4.44 33.54
CA ARG A 363 -4.04 -5.73 33.78
C ARG A 363 -5.36 -5.88 33.03
N THR A 364 -6.03 -4.78 32.68
CA THR A 364 -7.32 -4.78 31.98
C THR A 364 -7.21 -4.56 30.47
N LEU A 365 -6.02 -4.38 29.90
CA LEU A 365 -5.84 -4.21 28.45
C LEU A 365 -6.39 -5.43 27.70
N SER A 366 -7.03 -5.22 26.54
CA SER A 366 -7.33 -6.34 25.63
C SER A 366 -6.05 -7.00 25.13
N ASP A 367 -6.13 -8.20 24.53
CA ASP A 367 -4.93 -8.89 24.01
C ASP A 367 -4.25 -8.09 22.88
N ASP A 368 -5.03 -7.44 22.01
CA ASP A 368 -4.50 -6.54 20.97
C ASP A 368 -3.83 -5.29 21.57
N GLU A 369 -4.45 -4.69 22.59
CA GLU A 369 -3.90 -3.52 23.27
C GLU A 369 -2.64 -3.87 24.07
N PHE A 370 -2.57 -5.09 24.63
CA PHE A 370 -1.41 -5.60 25.35
C PHE A 370 -0.25 -5.92 24.40
N SER A 371 -0.55 -6.43 23.20
CA SER A 371 0.43 -6.63 22.12
C SER A 371 1.04 -5.30 21.68
N GLU A 372 0.22 -4.27 21.45
CA GLU A 372 0.67 -2.91 21.13
C GLU A 372 1.48 -2.28 22.28
N PHE A 373 1.10 -2.56 23.53
CA PHE A 373 1.82 -2.13 24.73
C PHE A 373 3.21 -2.78 24.86
N ILE A 374 3.32 -4.10 24.60
CA ILE A 374 4.60 -4.82 24.58
C ILE A 374 5.53 -4.21 23.54
N GLU A 375 5.03 -4.02 22.32
CA GLU A 375 5.78 -3.42 21.22
C GLU A 375 6.31 -2.02 21.62
N TYR A 376 5.46 -1.15 22.18
CA TYR A 376 5.85 0.17 22.66
C TYR A 376 6.96 0.13 23.73
N TYR A 377 6.87 -0.75 24.73
CA TYR A 377 7.86 -0.85 25.80
C TYR A 377 9.19 -1.46 25.36
N ILE A 378 9.18 -2.32 24.34
CA ILE A 378 10.40 -2.85 23.71
C ILE A 378 11.13 -1.72 22.97
N TYR A 379 10.42 -0.93 22.17
CA TYR A 379 11.00 0.21 21.46
C TYR A 379 11.51 1.31 22.40
N ARG A 380 10.96 1.42 23.61
CA ARG A 380 11.45 2.35 24.65
C ARG A 380 12.55 1.76 25.54
N HIS A 381 13.04 0.55 25.26
CA HIS A 381 14.02 -0.17 26.08
C HIS A 381 13.58 -0.36 27.55
N ARG A 382 12.26 -0.46 27.79
CA ARG A 382 11.65 -0.61 29.13
C ARG A 382 11.03 -1.99 29.36
N VAL A 383 11.29 -2.98 28.50
CA VAL A 383 10.64 -4.30 28.60
C VAL A 383 10.81 -4.94 29.99
N LYS A 384 11.93 -4.71 30.66
CA LYS A 384 12.23 -5.23 32.01
C LYS A 384 11.19 -4.81 33.05
N SER A 385 10.60 -3.61 32.93
CA SER A 385 9.59 -3.13 33.88
C SER A 385 8.23 -3.80 33.72
N ILE A 386 7.99 -4.52 32.61
CA ILE A 386 6.70 -5.15 32.30
C ILE A 386 6.75 -6.67 32.24
N LEU A 387 7.91 -7.30 32.54
CA LEU A 387 8.08 -8.75 32.51
C LEU A 387 7.10 -9.50 33.42
N GLY A 388 6.72 -8.91 34.56
CA GLY A 388 5.71 -9.50 35.46
C GLY A 388 4.36 -9.69 34.76
N TYR A 389 3.88 -8.66 34.06
CA TYR A 389 2.62 -8.71 33.33
C TYR A 389 2.69 -9.62 32.10
N ILE A 390 3.84 -9.65 31.42
CA ILE A 390 4.09 -10.56 30.28
C ILE A 390 4.00 -12.01 30.75
N ARG A 391 4.59 -12.36 31.90
CA ARG A 391 4.52 -13.71 32.48
C ARG A 391 3.10 -14.10 32.87
N GLU A 392 2.33 -13.18 33.45
CA GLU A 392 0.93 -13.42 33.81
C GLU A 392 0.04 -13.71 32.59
N ARG A 393 0.37 -13.16 31.41
CA ARG A 393 -0.41 -13.30 30.17
C ARG A 393 0.28 -14.13 29.10
N VAL A 394 1.34 -14.88 29.45
CA VAL A 394 2.21 -15.59 28.49
C VAL A 394 1.43 -16.55 27.60
N ASP A 395 0.32 -17.12 28.09
CA ASP A 395 -0.50 -18.04 27.32
C ASP A 395 -1.38 -17.37 26.26
N ASN A 396 -1.68 -16.09 26.42
CA ASN A 396 -2.52 -15.30 25.52
C ASN A 396 -1.70 -14.46 24.52
N LEU A 397 -0.37 -14.50 24.61
CA LEU A 397 0.51 -13.80 23.67
C LEU A 397 0.42 -14.38 22.27
N SER A 398 0.41 -13.50 21.28
CA SER A 398 0.48 -13.87 19.88
C SER A 398 1.91 -14.26 19.47
N LEU A 399 2.07 -14.94 18.32
CA LEU A 399 3.41 -15.22 17.78
C LEU A 399 4.22 -13.94 17.51
N LYS A 400 3.53 -12.83 17.16
CA LYS A 400 4.15 -11.52 16.98
C LYS A 400 4.78 -11.03 18.28
N ASP A 401 4.11 -11.18 19.41
CA ASP A 401 4.61 -10.74 20.72
C ASP A 401 5.83 -11.55 21.15
N PHE A 402 5.79 -12.87 20.91
CA PHE A 402 6.96 -13.72 21.15
C PHE A 402 8.15 -13.31 20.29
N TYR A 403 7.94 -12.99 19.01
CA TYR A 403 9.01 -12.45 18.15
C TYR A 403 9.56 -11.13 18.71
N GLN A 404 8.70 -10.19 19.07
CA GLN A 404 9.11 -8.89 19.62
C GLN A 404 9.93 -9.08 20.92
N LEU A 405 9.44 -9.90 21.85
CA LEU A 405 10.10 -10.17 23.14
C LEU A 405 11.40 -10.96 23.01
N TRP A 406 11.47 -11.87 22.04
CA TRP A 406 12.56 -12.83 21.95
C TRP A 406 13.66 -12.44 20.98
N PHE A 407 13.33 -11.62 19.98
CA PHE A 407 14.25 -11.15 18.95
C PHE A 407 14.55 -9.66 19.11
N VAL A 408 13.53 -8.78 19.09
CA VAL A 408 13.74 -7.33 19.09
C VAL A 408 14.19 -6.81 20.45
N ALA A 409 13.55 -7.24 21.53
CA ALA A 409 13.94 -6.84 22.89
C ALA A 409 15.34 -7.35 23.28
N LYS A 410 15.74 -8.51 22.73
CA LYS A 410 17.06 -9.09 22.91
C LYS A 410 18.10 -8.42 22.03
N ILE A 411 17.85 -8.13 20.76
CA ILE A 411 18.77 -7.34 19.90
C ILE A 411 19.13 -6.01 20.58
N ASN A 412 18.14 -5.35 21.16
CA ASN A 412 18.31 -4.11 21.91
C ASN A 412 19.12 -4.27 23.23
N ASP A 413 19.21 -5.49 23.79
CA ASP A 413 19.99 -5.85 24.98
C ASP A 413 21.33 -6.58 24.63
N PHE A 414 21.47 -7.15 23.42
CA PHE A 414 22.60 -8.01 23.00
C PHE A 414 23.72 -7.23 22.35
N PHE A 415 23.38 -6.18 21.61
CA PHE A 415 24.38 -5.28 21.08
C PHE A 415 24.74 -4.30 22.19
N ASP A 416 25.85 -4.60 22.87
CA ASP A 416 26.65 -3.55 23.45
C ASP A 416 27.06 -2.65 22.27
N LEU A 417 26.29 -1.58 22.03
CA LEU A 417 26.44 -0.68 20.88
C LEU A 417 27.87 -0.15 20.80
N ASP A 418 28.59 -0.11 21.92
CA ASP A 418 29.98 0.31 21.99
C ASP A 418 30.99 -0.75 21.49
N ASN A 419 30.55 -1.98 21.20
CA ASN A 419 31.38 -3.12 20.77
C ASN A 419 31.01 -3.70 19.39
N ILE A 420 30.13 -3.07 18.62
CA ILE A 420 29.79 -3.48 17.24
C ILE A 420 30.98 -3.21 16.30
N ASP A 421 31.35 -4.19 15.47
CA ASP A 421 32.38 -4.03 14.44
C ASP A 421 31.84 -4.15 13.00
N GLY A 422 32.60 -3.62 12.04
CA GLY A 422 32.23 -3.63 10.61
C GLY A 422 32.08 -5.03 10.02
N VAL A 423 32.76 -6.04 10.57
CA VAL A 423 32.65 -7.43 10.09
C VAL A 423 31.29 -8.01 10.45
N SER A 424 30.82 -7.71 11.66
CA SER A 424 29.52 -8.14 12.18
C SER A 424 28.37 -7.51 11.39
N ILE A 425 28.50 -6.23 11.04
CA ILE A 425 27.53 -5.51 10.19
C ILE A 425 27.42 -6.17 8.81
N LEU A 426 28.56 -6.41 8.13
CA LEU A 426 28.55 -7.05 6.81
C LEU A 426 28.12 -8.52 6.84
N PHE A 427 28.42 -9.24 7.92
CA PHE A 427 27.92 -10.60 8.12
C PHE A 427 26.39 -10.60 8.19
N ILE A 428 25.78 -9.72 8.98
CA ILE A 428 24.33 -9.61 9.08
C ILE A 428 23.71 -9.19 7.73
N ALA A 429 24.27 -8.17 7.08
CA ALA A 429 23.81 -7.73 5.76
C ALA A 429 23.90 -8.86 4.70
N SER A 430 24.95 -9.69 4.72
CA SER A 430 25.09 -10.85 3.82
C SER A 430 23.97 -11.87 3.94
N GLN A 431 23.41 -12.04 5.14
CA GLN A 431 22.35 -13.02 5.40
C GLN A 431 20.96 -12.47 5.03
N ILE A 432 20.76 -11.16 5.09
CA ILE A 432 19.46 -10.52 4.88
C ILE A 432 19.30 -10.06 3.43
N GLU A 433 20.34 -9.45 2.84
CA GLU A 433 20.30 -8.84 1.51
C GLU A 433 20.87 -9.77 0.42
N ASN A 434 21.20 -11.02 0.75
CA ASN A 434 21.88 -11.97 -0.14
C ASN A 434 23.19 -11.41 -0.75
N ILE A 435 23.84 -10.45 -0.08
CA ILE A 435 25.11 -9.91 -0.53
C ILE A 435 26.25 -10.88 -0.19
N THR A 436 27.17 -11.09 -1.13
CA THR A 436 28.35 -11.94 -0.92
C THR A 436 29.50 -11.10 -0.37
N VAL A 437 29.96 -11.45 0.84
CA VAL A 437 31.06 -10.73 1.51
C VAL A 437 32.30 -11.62 1.55
N ASN A 438 33.38 -11.18 0.91
CA ASN A 438 34.64 -11.90 0.87
C ASN A 438 35.79 -11.04 1.38
N TYR A 439 36.78 -11.66 2.02
CA TYR A 439 37.97 -10.96 2.51
C TYR A 439 39.23 -11.49 1.84
N GLN A 440 40.10 -10.60 1.41
CA GLN A 440 41.44 -10.93 0.94
C GLN A 440 42.46 -10.27 1.85
N ILE A 441 43.19 -11.06 2.64
CA ILE A 441 44.21 -10.55 3.57
C ILE A 441 45.55 -11.20 3.24
N LYS A 442 46.59 -10.37 3.05
CA LYS A 442 47.97 -10.80 2.83
C LYS A 442 48.88 -10.25 3.92
N TYR A 443 49.90 -11.01 4.30
CA TYR A 443 50.92 -10.57 5.23
C TYR A 443 52.15 -10.10 4.46
N ASN A 444 52.59 -8.87 4.71
CA ASN A 444 53.83 -8.33 4.15
C ASN A 444 54.97 -8.59 5.15
N SER A 445 55.87 -9.51 4.80
CA SER A 445 57.00 -9.91 5.65
C SER A 445 58.09 -8.83 5.79
N GLN A 446 58.19 -7.90 4.84
CA GLN A 446 59.17 -6.80 4.88
C GLN A 446 58.72 -5.68 5.83
N GLN A 447 57.43 -5.33 5.80
CA GLN A 447 56.86 -4.26 6.61
C GLN A 447 56.25 -4.77 7.94
N LYS A 448 56.16 -6.09 8.12
CA LYS A 448 55.54 -6.76 9.29
C LYS A 448 54.08 -6.36 9.55
N ILE A 449 53.35 -6.01 8.50
CA ILE A 449 51.94 -5.61 8.56
C ILE A 449 51.08 -6.56 7.72
N TYR A 450 49.82 -6.70 8.10
CA TYR A 450 48.79 -7.30 7.26
C TYR A 450 48.19 -6.22 6.37
N GLN A 451 47.80 -6.59 5.17
CA GLN A 451 47.10 -5.76 4.19
C GLN A 451 45.82 -6.48 3.80
N GLY A 452 44.67 -5.82 3.82
CA GLY A 452 43.37 -6.48 3.65
C GLY A 452 42.34 -5.68 2.89
N ARG A 453 41.50 -6.40 2.13
CA ARG A 453 40.33 -5.87 1.44
C ARG A 453 39.09 -6.70 1.75
N CYS A 454 37.96 -6.00 1.87
CA CYS A 454 36.64 -6.60 1.91
C CYS A 454 35.95 -6.35 0.56
N TYR A 455 35.29 -7.39 0.05
CA TYR A 455 34.55 -7.38 -1.21
C TYR A 455 33.08 -7.60 -0.90
N ILE A 456 32.20 -6.75 -1.41
CA ILE A 456 30.75 -6.86 -1.33
C ILE A 456 30.23 -7.09 -2.75
N ASN A 457 29.62 -8.24 -3.01
CA ASN A 457 29.17 -8.66 -4.35
C ASN A 457 30.26 -8.61 -5.43
N GLY A 458 31.51 -8.90 -5.03
CA GLY A 458 32.67 -8.86 -5.92
C GLY A 458 33.25 -7.46 -6.15
N LEU A 459 32.65 -6.40 -5.60
CA LEU A 459 33.16 -5.03 -5.65
C LEU A 459 33.92 -4.67 -4.37
N THR A 460 34.94 -3.81 -4.45
CA THR A 460 35.80 -3.46 -3.29
C THR A 460 36.23 -2.00 -3.33
N THR A 461 36.98 -1.56 -2.31
CA THR A 461 37.57 -0.23 -2.22
C THR A 461 38.84 -0.10 -3.07
N SER A 462 39.14 1.11 -3.53
CA SER A 462 40.41 1.42 -4.22
C SER A 462 41.61 1.15 -3.33
N GLU A 463 41.54 1.60 -2.07
CA GLU A 463 42.56 1.40 -1.06
C GLU A 463 42.39 0.06 -0.30
N PHE A 464 43.40 -0.34 0.46
CA PHE A 464 43.37 -1.52 1.32
C PHE A 464 43.71 -1.13 2.76
N ALA A 465 43.17 -1.84 3.74
CA ALA A 465 43.46 -1.59 5.15
C ALA A 465 44.81 -2.20 5.56
N GLU A 466 45.55 -1.53 6.44
CA GLU A 466 46.85 -1.97 6.96
C GLU A 466 46.91 -1.93 8.50
N ASP A 467 47.36 -3.02 9.13
CA ASP A 467 47.63 -3.08 10.57
C ASP A 467 48.59 -4.25 10.88
N SER A 468 49.38 -4.10 11.94
CA SER A 468 50.19 -5.15 12.55
C SER A 468 49.42 -6.45 12.91
N LYS A 469 48.11 -6.37 13.14
CA LYS A 469 47.23 -7.46 13.55
C LYS A 469 46.22 -7.79 12.45
N LYS A 470 46.22 -9.06 12.02
CA LYS A 470 45.29 -9.60 11.02
C LYS A 470 43.80 -9.32 11.31
N ILE A 471 43.42 -9.34 12.58
CA ILE A 471 42.03 -9.10 13.01
C ILE A 471 41.62 -7.64 12.79
N ARG A 472 42.50 -6.68 13.10
CA ARG A 472 42.24 -5.24 12.91
C ARG A 472 42.12 -4.90 11.43
N VAL A 473 43.05 -5.40 10.61
CA VAL A 473 42.96 -5.30 9.15
C VAL A 473 41.64 -5.81 8.58
N LYS A 474 41.12 -6.91 9.13
CA LYS A 474 39.82 -7.44 8.71
C LYS A 474 38.69 -6.48 9.08
N GLN A 475 38.70 -5.92 10.29
CA GLN A 475 37.71 -4.95 10.76
C GLN A 475 37.77 -3.63 9.97
N ASP A 476 38.96 -3.08 9.79
CA ASP A 476 39.17 -1.83 9.06
C ASP A 476 38.78 -1.99 7.59
N SER A 477 39.14 -3.12 6.96
CA SER A 477 38.73 -3.40 5.58
C SER A 477 37.22 -3.57 5.42
N ALA A 478 36.52 -4.07 6.45
CA ALA A 478 35.06 -4.18 6.47
C ALA A 478 34.41 -2.80 6.58
N LEU A 479 34.91 -1.95 7.49
CA LEU A 479 34.41 -0.59 7.68
C LEU A 479 34.59 0.27 6.43
N MET A 480 35.76 0.22 5.80
CA MET A 480 36.03 0.92 4.53
C MET A 480 35.08 0.47 3.41
N ALA A 481 34.78 -0.83 3.34
CA ALA A 481 33.84 -1.36 2.34
C ALA A 481 32.38 -0.94 2.61
N ILE A 482 31.97 -0.84 3.88
CA ILE A 482 30.65 -0.29 4.26
C ILE A 482 30.55 1.17 3.82
N GLN A 483 31.54 2.00 4.16
CA GLN A 483 31.58 3.41 3.78
C GLN A 483 31.50 3.59 2.26
N ALA A 484 32.32 2.84 1.51
CA ALA A 484 32.32 2.90 0.05
C ALA A 484 31.03 2.36 -0.58
N TYR A 485 30.38 1.36 0.01
CA TYR A 485 29.08 0.87 -0.46
C TYR A 485 28.00 1.94 -0.33
N VAL A 486 27.93 2.62 0.82
CA VAL A 486 26.94 3.68 1.06
C VAL A 486 27.18 4.87 0.13
N ASN A 487 28.43 5.23 -0.11
CA ASN A 487 28.80 6.32 -1.04
C ASN A 487 28.72 5.93 -2.53
N GLY A 488 28.38 4.68 -2.87
CA GLY A 488 28.37 4.22 -4.27
C GLY A 488 29.75 4.11 -4.93
N ASN A 489 30.82 4.08 -4.14
CA ASN A 489 32.22 4.17 -4.56
C ASN A 489 32.93 2.82 -4.66
N LEU A 490 32.21 1.70 -4.61
CA LEU A 490 32.80 0.38 -4.82
C LEU A 490 33.19 0.16 -6.29
N ILE A 491 34.36 -0.42 -6.52
CA ILE A 491 34.91 -0.66 -7.86
C ILE A 491 35.10 -2.15 -8.15
N THR A 492 35.11 -2.50 -9.44
CA THR A 492 35.29 -3.88 -9.94
C THR A 492 36.75 -4.30 -10.06
N ASN A 493 37.72 -3.37 -10.12
CA ASN A 493 39.12 -3.69 -10.42
C ASN A 493 40.11 -2.67 -9.80
N PRO A 494 40.66 -2.93 -8.60
CA PRO A 494 41.64 -2.04 -7.97
C PRO A 494 43.06 -2.24 -8.53
N ALA A 495 43.77 -1.16 -8.83
CA ALA A 495 45.16 -1.19 -9.33
C ALA A 495 46.19 -1.75 -8.31
N GLN A 496 47.34 -2.23 -8.81
CA GLN A 496 48.46 -2.72 -7.99
C GLN A 496 49.34 -1.56 -7.46
N ILE A 497 49.48 -1.52 -6.12
CA ILE A 497 50.58 -1.06 -5.25
C ILE A 497 51.39 0.23 -5.63
N LEU A 498 51.40 1.20 -4.68
CA LEU A 498 52.15 2.47 -4.49
C LEU A 498 51.56 3.70 -5.22
N SER A 499 51.46 4.92 -4.66
CA SER A 499 52.07 5.60 -3.49
C SER A 499 51.25 6.83 -3.05
N ASP A 500 51.46 7.26 -1.80
CA ASP A 500 51.02 8.47 -1.06
C ASP A 500 50.42 9.67 -1.82
N THR A 501 49.32 10.21 -1.27
CA THR A 501 49.11 11.67 -1.15
C THR A 501 48.26 12.00 0.08
N HIS A 502 48.81 12.83 0.97
CA HIS A 502 48.07 13.57 2.01
C HIS A 502 47.22 14.68 1.38
N THR A 503 46.04 14.94 1.95
CA THR A 503 45.40 16.27 1.90
C THR A 503 44.86 16.65 3.27
N ASP A 504 45.27 17.84 3.68
CA ASP A 504 44.97 18.51 4.94
C ASP A 504 43.52 19.00 5.01
N GLY A 505 43.03 19.12 6.25
CA GLY A 505 41.65 19.38 6.61
C GLY A 505 41.14 20.81 6.34
N GLY A 506 39.82 20.89 6.21
CA GLY A 506 39.03 22.12 6.35
C GLY A 506 38.02 21.97 7.47
N GLU A 507 38.25 22.65 8.59
CA GLU A 507 37.27 22.81 9.67
C GLU A 507 36.07 23.65 9.18
N ASN A 508 34.85 23.26 9.57
CA ASN A 508 33.85 24.23 10.02
C ASN A 508 32.74 23.58 10.86
N ASN A 509 32.57 24.15 12.07
CA ASN A 509 31.45 24.02 13.01
C ASN A 509 30.86 22.62 13.19
N ILE A 510 31.53 21.86 14.03
CA ILE A 510 31.26 20.46 14.29
C ILE A 510 30.50 20.35 15.62
N VAL A 511 29.23 19.95 15.58
CA VAL A 511 28.72 19.05 16.63
C VAL A 511 29.69 17.88 16.63
N ASP A 512 30.43 17.68 17.73
CA ASP A 512 31.46 16.64 17.79
C ASP A 512 30.89 15.30 17.31
N ASP A 513 31.71 14.45 16.67
CA ASP A 513 31.20 13.22 16.04
C ASP A 513 30.43 12.33 17.02
N LYS A 514 30.76 12.37 18.32
CA LYS A 514 30.03 11.65 19.38
C LYS A 514 28.68 12.29 19.67
N ALA A 515 28.59 13.61 19.67
CA ALA A 515 27.33 14.35 19.78
C ALA A 515 26.47 14.16 18.53
N PHE A 516 27.05 14.00 17.33
CA PHE A 516 26.33 13.67 16.10
C PHE A 516 25.83 12.22 16.10
N SER A 517 26.64 11.23 16.52
CA SER A 517 26.17 9.86 16.74
C SER A 517 24.98 9.87 17.70
N ASN A 518 25.08 10.53 18.86
CA ASN A 518 23.98 10.61 19.82
C ASN A 518 22.70 11.23 19.20
N LEU A 519 22.86 12.28 18.38
CA LEU A 519 21.77 12.91 17.66
C LEU A 519 21.17 12.01 16.58
N LEU A 520 21.98 11.23 15.87
CA LEU A 520 21.55 10.20 14.89
C LEU A 520 20.69 9.12 15.55
N HIS A 521 21.17 8.57 16.68
CA HIS A 521 20.40 7.58 17.44
C HIS A 521 19.07 8.17 17.92
N GLN A 522 19.09 9.38 18.50
CA GLN A 522 17.88 10.08 18.93
C GLN A 522 16.91 10.37 17.76
N THR A 523 17.43 10.75 16.59
CA THR A 523 16.62 11.11 15.41
C THR A 523 15.95 9.88 14.79
N ILE A 524 16.65 8.75 14.71
CA ILE A 524 16.07 7.47 14.25
C ILE A 524 14.97 7.00 15.21
N ASP A 525 15.17 7.18 16.51
CA ASP A 525 14.21 6.76 17.55
C ASP A 525 12.95 7.66 17.60
N GLU A 526 13.11 8.98 17.40
CA GLU A 526 12.03 9.96 17.60
C GLU A 526 11.31 10.39 16.32
N ASN A 527 12.03 10.64 15.21
CA ASN A 527 11.50 11.38 14.06
C ASN A 527 11.59 10.63 12.71
N GLY A 528 12.38 9.55 12.63
CA GLY A 528 12.77 8.96 11.35
C GLY A 528 13.74 9.87 10.57
N LEU A 529 14.44 9.31 9.58
CA LEU A 529 15.44 10.05 8.81
C LEU A 529 14.76 11.01 7.83
N THR A 530 14.94 12.33 7.99
CA THR A 530 14.53 13.35 7.02
C THR A 530 15.59 13.52 5.93
N ASP A 531 15.21 14.05 4.76
CA ASP A 531 16.16 14.29 3.65
C ASP A 531 17.30 15.24 4.06
N GLU A 532 16.99 16.32 4.80
CA GLU A 532 18.02 17.23 5.35
C GLU A 532 18.98 16.52 6.33
N PHE A 533 18.51 15.49 7.03
CA PHE A 533 19.33 14.71 7.95
C PHE A 533 20.17 13.66 7.21
N LEU A 534 19.63 13.08 6.14
CA LEU A 534 20.39 12.20 5.23
C LEU A 534 21.52 12.96 4.53
N ASP A 535 21.28 14.20 4.10
CA ASP A 535 22.31 15.08 3.52
C ASP A 535 23.44 15.36 4.53
N GLU A 536 23.13 15.45 5.83
CA GLU A 536 24.15 15.66 6.87
C GLU A 536 24.87 14.35 7.24
N VAL A 537 24.18 13.21 7.20
CA VAL A 537 24.77 11.87 7.31
C VAL A 537 25.75 11.62 6.15
N GLU A 538 25.40 12.02 4.93
CA GLU A 538 26.26 11.90 3.75
C GLU A 538 27.54 12.74 3.89
N LYS A 539 27.46 13.95 4.43
CA LYS A 539 28.64 14.80 4.69
C LYS A 539 29.58 14.25 5.78
N ARG A 540 29.05 13.45 6.71
CA ARG A 540 29.78 12.93 7.89
C ARG A 540 30.07 11.44 7.82
N ILE A 541 29.83 10.84 6.66
CA ILE A 541 29.92 9.39 6.46
C ILE A 541 31.29 8.80 6.82
N ASP A 542 32.36 9.58 6.64
CA ASP A 542 33.73 9.15 6.96
C ASP A 542 34.05 9.20 8.46
N SER A 543 33.27 9.93 9.28
CA SER A 543 33.44 10.02 10.74
C SER A 543 32.50 9.11 11.54
N LEU A 544 31.52 8.49 10.88
CA LEU A 544 30.56 7.57 11.51
C LEU A 544 31.22 6.31 12.08
N GLN A 545 30.72 5.87 13.24
CA GLN A 545 31.18 4.66 13.90
C GLN A 545 30.37 3.44 13.43
N PRO A 546 30.88 2.20 13.57
CA PRO A 546 30.14 0.99 13.19
C PRO A 546 28.70 0.92 13.75
N LYS A 547 28.50 1.36 15.00
CA LYS A 547 27.17 1.42 15.63
C LYS A 547 26.18 2.36 14.94
N ASP A 548 26.69 3.42 14.31
CA ASP A 548 25.89 4.39 13.58
C ASP A 548 25.42 3.80 12.24
N PHE A 549 26.32 3.10 11.55
CA PHE A 549 25.97 2.34 10.33
C PHE A 549 24.97 1.22 10.62
N TYR A 550 25.10 0.52 11.75
CA TYR A 550 24.10 -0.47 12.17
C TYR A 550 22.71 0.14 12.32
N LYS A 551 22.60 1.28 13.02
CA LYS A 551 21.34 1.99 13.24
C LYS A 551 20.71 2.48 11.92
N LEU A 552 21.52 3.05 11.02
CA LEU A 552 21.12 3.50 9.69
C LEU A 552 20.65 2.35 8.79
N TRP A 553 21.36 1.22 8.79
CA TRP A 553 21.08 0.10 7.89
C TRP A 553 19.91 -0.75 8.38
N PHE A 554 19.79 -0.95 9.70
CA PHE A 554 18.81 -1.88 10.25
C PHE A 554 17.53 -1.19 10.72
N GLU A 555 17.60 -0.16 11.56
CA GLU A 555 16.37 0.41 12.14
C GLU A 555 15.60 1.33 11.17
N ALA A 556 16.30 2.02 10.27
CA ALA A 556 15.65 2.84 9.26
C ALA A 556 15.14 2.04 8.05
N ARG A 557 15.71 0.86 7.77
CA ARG A 557 15.44 0.06 6.55
C ARG A 557 14.69 -1.26 6.82
N VAL A 558 15.03 -2.00 7.88
CA VAL A 558 14.54 -3.38 8.10
C VAL A 558 13.15 -3.44 8.73
N ASN A 559 12.73 -2.44 9.51
CA ASN A 559 11.35 -2.33 10.00
C ASN A 559 10.31 -2.11 8.88
N ARG A 560 10.74 -1.91 7.61
CA ARG A 560 9.86 -1.88 6.43
C ARG A 560 9.65 -3.23 5.75
N PHE A 561 10.47 -4.26 6.02
CA PHE A 561 10.52 -5.48 5.20
C PHE A 561 10.07 -6.77 5.87
N PHE A 562 9.78 -6.78 7.18
CA PHE A 562 9.24 -7.97 7.83
C PHE A 562 7.71 -8.02 7.70
N ASP A 563 7.26 -8.89 6.80
CA ASP A 563 5.86 -9.26 6.65
C ASP A 563 5.42 -10.09 7.88
N TYR A 564 4.81 -9.40 8.84
CA TYR A 564 4.40 -9.95 10.15
C TYR A 564 3.42 -11.13 10.04
N GLU A 565 2.77 -11.31 8.90
CA GLU A 565 1.77 -12.35 8.68
C GLU A 565 2.37 -13.76 8.44
N ASN A 566 3.68 -13.86 8.20
CA ASN A 566 4.34 -15.11 7.78
C ASN A 566 5.39 -15.67 8.77
N ILE A 567 5.49 -15.12 9.99
CA ILE A 567 6.49 -15.55 10.98
C ILE A 567 6.02 -16.80 11.74
N ASP A 568 6.81 -17.88 11.72
CA ASP A 568 6.53 -19.11 12.47
C ASP A 568 7.57 -19.37 13.60
N ALA A 569 7.15 -20.06 14.67
CA ALA A 569 7.96 -20.26 15.88
C ALA A 569 9.28 -21.02 15.63
N VAL A 570 9.36 -21.86 14.59
CA VAL A 570 10.61 -22.57 14.24
C VAL A 570 11.59 -21.57 13.63
N SER A 571 11.10 -20.67 12.77
CA SER A 571 11.91 -19.60 12.18
C SER A 571 12.47 -18.66 13.25
N VAL A 572 11.68 -18.31 14.28
CA VAL A 572 12.15 -17.50 15.43
C VAL A 572 13.32 -18.17 16.19
N LEU A 573 13.23 -19.48 16.45
CA LEU A 573 14.29 -20.21 17.15
C LEU A 573 15.54 -20.44 16.28
N LEU A 574 15.36 -20.72 14.99
CA LEU A 574 16.48 -20.90 14.06
C LEU A 574 17.29 -19.61 13.88
N VAL A 575 16.61 -18.46 13.84
CA VAL A 575 17.29 -17.16 13.80
C VAL A 575 18.13 -16.95 15.06
N ARG A 576 17.62 -17.28 16.26
CA ARG A 576 18.39 -17.20 17.51
C ARG A 576 19.56 -18.19 17.57
N SER A 577 19.37 -19.43 17.12
CA SER A 577 20.43 -20.46 17.01
C SER A 577 21.68 -19.92 16.31
N GLN A 578 21.46 -19.16 15.24
CA GLN A 578 22.51 -18.62 14.39
C GLN A 578 23.17 -17.37 14.99
N LEU A 579 22.44 -16.58 15.79
CA LEU A 579 22.96 -15.40 16.48
C LEU A 579 23.75 -15.75 17.75
N ASP A 580 23.23 -16.67 18.56
CA ASP A 580 23.83 -17.04 19.86
C ASP A 580 24.83 -18.22 19.75
N HIS A 581 25.04 -18.74 18.53
CA HIS A 581 25.77 -19.99 18.25
C HIS A 581 25.24 -21.22 19.01
N GLN A 582 24.00 -21.17 19.47
CA GLN A 582 23.34 -22.25 20.20
C GLN A 582 22.77 -23.27 19.22
N GLU A 583 22.89 -24.56 19.51
CA GLU A 583 22.41 -25.60 18.59
C GLU A 583 20.92 -25.87 18.81
N VAL A 584 20.08 -25.52 17.83
CA VAL A 584 18.64 -25.86 17.86
C VAL A 584 18.39 -27.20 17.16
N LYS A 585 17.92 -28.18 17.92
CA LYS A 585 17.62 -29.54 17.45
C LYS A 585 16.16 -29.88 17.66
N PHE A 586 15.56 -30.55 16.68
CA PHE A 586 14.22 -31.11 16.80
C PHE A 586 14.29 -32.62 16.79
N GLU A 587 13.81 -33.26 17.86
CA GLU A 587 13.60 -34.70 17.90
C GLU A 587 12.13 -34.97 17.58
N ILE A 588 11.87 -35.65 16.46
CA ILE A 588 10.51 -35.92 15.99
C ILE A 588 10.34 -37.41 15.74
N GLU A 589 9.39 -38.02 16.45
CA GLU A 589 9.09 -39.45 16.34
C GLU A 589 7.62 -39.68 16.00
N SER A 590 7.35 -40.67 15.16
CA SER A 590 6.01 -41.24 14.94
C SER A 590 5.83 -42.45 15.86
N HIS A 591 4.83 -42.44 16.73
CA HIS A 591 4.60 -43.59 17.61
C HIS A 591 3.99 -44.76 16.80
N PRO A 592 4.52 -45.99 16.92
CA PRO A 592 4.11 -47.13 16.08
C PRO A 592 2.65 -47.61 16.26
N ASP A 593 1.96 -47.15 17.30
CA ASP A 593 0.61 -47.62 17.68
C ASP A 593 -0.47 -46.52 17.57
N LYS A 594 -0.13 -45.28 17.21
CA LYS A 594 -1.08 -44.15 17.25
C LYS A 594 -0.82 -43.08 16.18
N SER A 595 -1.90 -42.54 15.61
CA SER A 595 -1.86 -41.49 14.57
C SER A 595 -1.43 -40.12 15.13
N GLY A 596 -0.12 -39.88 15.24
CA GLY A 596 0.44 -38.59 15.65
C GLY A 596 1.97 -38.54 15.68
N PHE A 597 2.53 -37.34 15.50
CA PHE A 597 3.94 -37.01 15.64
C PHE A 597 4.19 -36.33 16.99
N TYR A 598 5.23 -36.78 17.68
CA TYR A 598 5.73 -36.19 18.92
C TYR A 598 6.99 -35.39 18.59
N SER A 599 7.09 -34.18 19.11
CA SER A 599 8.23 -33.30 18.83
C SER A 599 8.76 -32.66 20.11
N PHE A 600 10.07 -32.77 20.32
CA PHE A 600 10.82 -31.94 21.26
C PHE A 600 11.65 -30.92 20.51
N CYS A 601 11.79 -29.72 21.07
CA CYS A 601 12.69 -28.69 20.59
C CYS A 601 13.77 -28.47 21.65
N TYR A 602 15.02 -28.76 21.29
CA TYR A 602 16.18 -28.58 22.15
C TYR A 602 16.98 -27.37 21.70
N VAL A 603 17.47 -26.61 22.67
CA VAL A 603 18.49 -25.57 22.46
C VAL A 603 19.57 -25.77 23.52
N ASP A 604 20.81 -26.04 23.09
CA ASP A 604 21.95 -26.38 23.95
C ASP A 604 21.66 -27.49 24.99
N GLY A 605 20.87 -28.48 24.58
CA GLY A 605 20.52 -29.64 25.41
C GLY A 605 19.38 -29.42 26.41
N PHE A 606 18.79 -28.22 26.46
CA PHE A 606 17.58 -27.94 27.25
C PHE A 606 16.32 -28.01 26.40
N THR A 607 15.22 -28.48 26.96
CA THR A 607 13.93 -28.68 26.28
C THR A 607 12.75 -28.55 27.26
N THR A 608 11.52 -28.71 26.78
CA THR A 608 10.31 -28.83 27.60
C THR A 608 10.23 -30.20 28.27
N LYS A 609 9.55 -30.28 29.43
CA LYS A 609 9.37 -31.56 30.16
C LYS A 609 8.56 -32.61 29.37
N GLN A 610 7.58 -32.16 28.58
CA GLN A 610 6.71 -32.98 27.74
C GLN A 610 6.86 -32.60 26.26
N PRO A 611 6.70 -33.55 25.32
CA PRO A 611 6.76 -33.28 23.89
C PRO A 611 5.47 -32.63 23.39
N ALA A 612 5.54 -31.85 22.32
CA ALA A 612 4.36 -31.40 21.60
C ALA A 612 3.81 -32.52 20.71
N ILE A 613 2.48 -32.62 20.60
CA ILE A 613 1.80 -33.72 19.90
C ILE A 613 0.89 -33.14 18.81
N ASN A 614 1.02 -33.64 17.57
CA ASN A 614 0.08 -33.29 16.50
C ASN A 614 0.01 -34.37 15.40
N GLN A 615 -1.12 -34.47 14.71
CA GLN A 615 -1.29 -35.38 13.56
C GLN A 615 -0.37 -35.04 12.38
N LYS A 616 0.01 -33.76 12.21
CA LYS A 616 0.95 -33.32 11.16
C LYS A 616 2.34 -33.04 11.75
N LYS A 617 3.37 -33.63 11.14
CA LYS A 617 4.78 -33.47 11.54
C LYS A 617 5.22 -32.01 11.64
N SER A 618 4.86 -31.19 10.66
CA SER A 618 5.18 -29.76 10.63
C SER A 618 4.55 -28.99 11.79
N LYS A 619 3.30 -29.32 12.14
CA LYS A 619 2.58 -28.66 13.23
C LYS A 619 3.09 -29.09 14.61
N ALA A 620 3.44 -30.37 14.78
CA ALA A 620 4.11 -30.85 15.99
C ALA A 620 5.44 -30.11 16.22
N LYS A 621 6.22 -29.91 15.16
CA LYS A 621 7.48 -29.13 15.19
C LYS A 621 7.25 -27.69 15.64
N GLN A 622 6.28 -27.00 15.05
CA GLN A 622 5.92 -25.63 15.44
C GLN A 622 5.45 -25.53 16.89
N LEU A 623 4.61 -26.47 17.35
CA LEU A 623 4.13 -26.49 18.73
C LEU A 623 5.25 -26.76 19.73
N SER A 624 6.24 -27.60 19.39
CA SER A 624 7.41 -27.83 20.25
C SER A 624 8.34 -26.62 20.35
N ALA A 625 8.49 -25.87 19.25
CA ALA A 625 9.23 -24.61 19.25
C ALA A 625 8.54 -23.54 20.11
N LEU A 626 7.22 -23.38 19.95
CA LEU A 626 6.43 -22.46 20.78
C LEU A 626 6.44 -22.86 22.26
N GLY A 627 6.32 -24.16 22.55
CA GLY A 627 6.41 -24.70 23.91
C GLY A 627 7.77 -24.43 24.57
N TYR A 628 8.86 -24.57 23.81
CA TYR A 628 10.21 -24.22 24.28
C TYR A 628 10.30 -22.73 24.64
N ILE A 629 9.79 -21.85 23.78
CA ILE A 629 9.76 -20.39 24.01
C ILE A 629 9.00 -20.06 25.29
N LYS A 630 7.81 -20.61 25.48
CA LYS A 630 7.00 -20.41 26.69
C LYS A 630 7.74 -20.88 27.95
N ALA A 631 8.30 -22.10 27.91
CA ALA A 631 9.01 -22.66 29.05
C ALA A 631 10.26 -21.85 29.43
N PHE A 632 10.98 -21.28 28.46
CA PHE A 632 12.11 -20.39 28.75
C PHE A 632 11.68 -19.08 29.42
N LEU A 633 10.59 -18.44 28.99
CA LEU A 633 10.11 -17.19 29.59
C LEU A 633 9.66 -17.38 31.04
N ASN A 634 9.19 -18.60 31.36
CA ASN A 634 8.75 -19.01 32.69
C ASN A 634 9.87 -19.66 33.53
N ASP A 635 11.10 -19.78 33.02
CA ASP A 635 12.23 -20.46 33.67
C ASP A 635 11.97 -21.96 33.97
N GLU A 636 11.27 -22.68 33.08
CA GLU A 636 10.78 -24.06 33.25
C GLU A 636 11.49 -25.12 32.37
N LEU A 637 12.59 -24.74 31.69
CA LEU A 637 13.34 -25.66 30.84
C LEU A 637 14.05 -26.77 31.64
N THR A 638 14.19 -27.95 31.04
CA THR A 638 14.84 -29.12 31.64
C THR A 638 15.84 -29.76 30.68
N SER A 639 16.90 -30.37 31.23
CA SER A 639 17.83 -31.24 30.50
C SER A 639 17.43 -32.72 30.54
N ASN A 640 16.38 -33.07 31.28
CA ASN A 640 15.87 -34.43 31.47
C ASN A 640 14.38 -34.52 31.08
N PRO A 641 14.05 -34.62 29.79
CA PRO A 641 12.67 -34.76 29.32
C PRO A 641 12.12 -36.17 29.56
N VAL A 642 10.80 -36.30 29.58
CA VAL A 642 10.13 -37.61 29.65
C VAL A 642 10.39 -38.39 28.37
N LYS A 643 10.80 -39.67 28.47
CA LYS A 643 10.98 -40.53 27.30
C LYS A 643 9.66 -40.71 26.57
N ILE A 644 9.64 -40.52 25.24
CA ILE A 644 8.43 -40.63 24.40
C ILE A 644 7.73 -41.98 24.63
N SER A 645 8.50 -43.05 24.84
CA SER A 645 8.01 -44.41 25.16
C SER A 645 7.26 -44.53 26.50
N SER A 646 7.30 -43.52 27.37
CA SER A 646 6.73 -43.52 28.72
C SER A 646 5.59 -42.51 28.92
N VAL A 647 5.26 -41.71 27.89
CA VAL A 647 4.18 -40.72 27.93
C VAL A 647 2.84 -41.46 27.84
N LYS A 648 2.21 -41.73 28.99
CA LYS A 648 0.81 -42.16 29.04
C LYS A 648 -0.09 -40.94 28.86
N GLN A 649 -1.13 -41.10 28.03
CA GLN A 649 -2.18 -40.10 27.91
C GLN A 649 -2.91 -40.03 29.27
N ASP A 650 -2.83 -38.90 29.95
CA ASP A 650 -3.91 -38.53 30.86
C ASP A 650 -5.11 -38.19 29.98
N ASN A 651 -6.03 -39.15 29.90
CA ASN A 651 -7.36 -38.94 29.36
C ASN A 651 -8.11 -38.01 30.30
N ASN A 652 -7.88 -36.70 30.17
CA ASN A 652 -8.78 -35.63 30.60
C ASN A 652 -8.32 -34.30 29.99
N ASN A 653 -8.65 -34.11 28.70
CA ASN A 653 -9.22 -32.86 28.18
C ASN A 653 -9.65 -33.11 26.73
N THR A 654 -10.81 -33.77 26.61
CA THR A 654 -11.71 -33.78 25.45
C THR A 654 -11.95 -32.32 25.05
N ILE A 655 -11.47 -31.90 23.87
CA ILE A 655 -12.27 -31.67 22.66
C ILE A 655 -13.57 -30.93 22.95
N ASN A 656 -13.63 -29.64 22.56
CA ASN A 656 -14.86 -29.04 22.07
C ASN A 656 -14.73 -28.81 20.57
N THR A 657 -15.44 -29.66 19.83
CA THR A 657 -15.85 -29.50 18.44
C THR A 657 -17.16 -28.71 18.40
N GLU A 658 -17.25 -27.70 17.53
CA GLU A 658 -18.48 -27.34 16.82
C GLU A 658 -18.09 -27.21 15.34
N ASN A 659 -18.38 -28.23 14.52
CA ASN A 659 -19.63 -28.47 13.79
C ASN A 659 -19.72 -27.64 12.50
N THR A 660 -19.43 -28.30 11.38
CA THR A 660 -20.13 -28.08 10.11
C THR A 660 -20.71 -29.43 9.67
N PRO A 661 -22.03 -29.54 9.44
CA PRO A 661 -22.64 -30.78 8.99
C PRO A 661 -22.43 -30.98 7.49
N SER A 662 -22.36 -32.26 7.14
CA SER A 662 -22.26 -32.83 5.81
C SER A 662 -23.64 -33.18 5.24
N GLY A 663 -23.73 -33.18 3.90
CA GLY A 663 -24.82 -33.70 3.07
C GLY A 663 -24.71 -33.02 1.69
N ASP A 664 -24.65 -33.67 0.52
CA ASP A 664 -24.88 -35.05 0.14
C ASP A 664 -24.07 -35.38 -1.13
N ASN A 665 -23.75 -36.66 -1.30
CA ASN A 665 -23.22 -37.22 -2.54
C ASN A 665 -24.31 -37.26 -3.62
N VAL A 666 -24.02 -36.71 -4.81
CA VAL A 666 -24.58 -37.20 -6.07
C VAL A 666 -23.44 -37.29 -7.09
N GLN A 667 -23.03 -38.53 -7.40
CA GLN A 667 -22.30 -38.83 -8.63
C GLN A 667 -23.23 -38.60 -9.83
N THR A 668 -22.79 -37.82 -10.82
CA THR A 668 -23.04 -38.12 -12.24
C THR A 668 -21.87 -37.61 -13.07
N ASP A 669 -21.28 -38.53 -13.82
CA ASP A 669 -20.30 -38.27 -14.87
C ASP A 669 -20.81 -37.20 -15.85
N THR A 670 -20.00 -36.18 -16.11
CA THR A 670 -19.90 -35.56 -17.43
C THR A 670 -18.46 -35.08 -17.63
N HIS A 671 -17.80 -35.65 -18.64
CA HIS A 671 -16.57 -35.14 -19.22
C HIS A 671 -16.73 -33.63 -19.54
N LEU A 672 -15.87 -32.78 -18.97
CA LEU A 672 -15.49 -31.49 -19.55
C LEU A 672 -13.95 -31.42 -19.69
N PRO A 673 -13.41 -30.82 -20.76
CA PRO A 673 -12.02 -31.03 -21.18
C PRO A 673 -11.01 -30.32 -20.26
N SER A 674 -9.90 -31.01 -19.99
CA SER A 674 -8.80 -30.58 -19.14
C SER A 674 -8.18 -29.24 -19.56
N GLU A 675 -7.91 -28.42 -18.53
CA GLU A 675 -6.91 -27.36 -18.46
C GLU A 675 -5.74 -27.58 -19.43
N LYS A 676 -5.48 -26.63 -20.34
CA LYS A 676 -4.31 -26.70 -21.22
C LYS A 676 -3.02 -26.54 -20.41
N ASP A 677 -2.16 -27.55 -20.47
CA ASP A 677 -0.80 -27.49 -19.92
C ASP A 677 0.11 -26.67 -20.86
N TYR A 678 0.27 -25.38 -20.58
CA TYR A 678 1.06 -24.45 -21.41
C TYR A 678 2.56 -24.75 -21.45
N VAL A 679 3.12 -25.45 -20.44
CA VAL A 679 4.50 -25.96 -20.49
C VAL A 679 4.60 -27.00 -21.61
N SER A 680 3.65 -27.94 -21.65
CA SER A 680 3.60 -28.95 -22.70
C SER A 680 3.39 -28.33 -24.08
N LEU A 681 2.48 -27.35 -24.21
CA LEU A 681 2.26 -26.65 -25.48
C LEU A 681 3.49 -25.86 -25.97
N LEU A 682 4.21 -25.21 -25.05
CA LEU A 682 5.43 -24.49 -25.39
C LEU A 682 6.56 -25.46 -25.78
N HIS A 683 6.65 -26.61 -25.12
CA HIS A 683 7.58 -27.66 -25.50
C HIS A 683 7.25 -28.25 -26.88
N ASP A 684 5.97 -28.47 -27.18
CA ASP A 684 5.50 -28.92 -28.50
C ASP A 684 5.83 -27.89 -29.58
N PHE A 685 5.66 -26.60 -29.29
CA PHE A 685 6.09 -25.50 -30.17
C PHE A 685 7.60 -25.54 -30.42
N CYS A 686 8.41 -25.75 -29.39
CA CYS A 686 9.87 -25.83 -29.52
C CYS A 686 10.28 -27.03 -30.38
N GLN A 687 9.65 -28.18 -30.16
CA GLN A 687 9.92 -29.41 -30.89
C GLN A 687 9.50 -29.29 -32.37
N THR A 688 8.35 -28.67 -32.64
CA THR A 688 7.84 -28.45 -34.00
C THR A 688 8.75 -27.50 -34.79
N ASN A 689 9.28 -26.47 -34.15
CA ASN A 689 10.13 -25.45 -34.77
C ASN A 689 11.64 -25.76 -34.68
N GLN A 690 12.02 -26.92 -34.14
CA GLN A 690 13.41 -27.35 -33.97
C GLN A 690 14.29 -26.31 -33.24
N ILE A 691 13.76 -25.73 -32.15
CA ILE A 691 14.47 -24.78 -31.29
C ILE A 691 14.72 -25.37 -29.91
N ASP A 692 15.76 -24.87 -29.23
CA ASP A 692 16.09 -25.31 -27.87
C ASP A 692 14.95 -25.02 -26.90
N TYR A 693 14.78 -25.89 -25.91
CA TYR A 693 13.76 -25.71 -24.88
C TYR A 693 14.03 -24.46 -24.02
N PRO A 694 12.96 -23.84 -23.49
CA PRO A 694 13.12 -22.64 -22.67
C PRO A 694 13.90 -22.93 -21.38
N GLU A 695 14.76 -21.99 -20.99
CA GLU A 695 15.39 -21.98 -19.68
C GLU A 695 14.45 -21.37 -18.65
N TYR A 696 14.34 -22.03 -17.48
CA TYR A 696 13.50 -21.58 -16.38
C TYR A 696 14.35 -21.26 -15.15
N LYS A 697 14.29 -20.03 -14.66
CA LYS A 697 14.95 -19.59 -13.41
C LYS A 697 13.90 -19.25 -12.38
N TYR A 698 14.00 -19.87 -11.21
CA TYR A 698 13.03 -19.67 -10.13
C TYR A 698 13.63 -18.82 -9.02
N ILE A 699 12.88 -17.80 -8.61
CA ILE A 699 13.14 -17.04 -7.40
C ILE A 699 11.96 -17.30 -6.47
N LYS A 700 12.22 -17.78 -5.26
CA LYS A 700 11.17 -17.85 -4.23
C LYS A 700 11.00 -16.44 -3.67
N VAL A 701 9.79 -15.89 -3.78
CA VAL A 701 9.42 -14.57 -3.25
C VAL A 701 8.28 -14.83 -2.27
N ASP A 702 8.59 -14.73 -0.97
CA ASP A 702 7.67 -14.99 0.14
C ASP A 702 7.01 -16.38 0.07
N SER A 703 5.68 -16.43 -0.05
CA SER A 703 4.87 -17.64 -0.16
C SER A 703 4.67 -18.14 -1.61
N PHE A 704 5.30 -17.48 -2.59
CA PHE A 704 5.17 -17.79 -4.02
C PHE A 704 6.53 -18.04 -4.69
N PHE A 705 6.49 -18.60 -5.88
CA PHE A 705 7.61 -18.75 -6.78
C PHE A 705 7.41 -17.79 -7.95
N ARG A 706 8.41 -16.97 -8.24
CA ARG A 706 8.57 -16.25 -9.50
C ARG A 706 9.42 -17.11 -10.43
N CYS A 707 9.00 -17.24 -11.67
CA CYS A 707 9.65 -18.03 -12.70
C CYS A 707 9.96 -17.13 -13.89
N PHE A 708 11.23 -16.94 -14.20
CA PHE A 708 11.69 -16.31 -15.43
C PHE A 708 11.88 -17.39 -16.47
N ILE A 709 11.28 -17.20 -17.64
CA ILE A 709 11.43 -18.05 -18.80
C ILE A 709 12.19 -17.30 -19.88
N SER A 710 13.17 -17.96 -20.48
CA SER A 710 13.92 -17.43 -21.62
C SER A 710 13.96 -18.46 -22.73
N LEU A 711 13.54 -18.07 -23.94
CA LEU A 711 13.49 -18.91 -25.13
C LEU A 711 14.24 -18.22 -26.27
N ASN A 712 15.23 -18.88 -26.85
CA ASN A 712 15.92 -18.36 -28.03
C ASN A 712 15.18 -18.78 -29.29
N TYR A 713 14.71 -17.80 -30.07
CA TYR A 713 13.98 -18.02 -31.32
C TYR A 713 14.49 -17.07 -32.39
N GLN A 714 14.96 -17.60 -33.52
CA GLN A 714 15.43 -16.81 -34.68
C GLN A 714 16.44 -15.69 -34.35
N ASN A 715 17.47 -15.99 -33.55
CA ASN A 715 18.49 -15.04 -33.05
C ASN A 715 17.95 -13.92 -32.14
N ILE A 716 16.75 -14.07 -31.58
CA ILE A 716 16.17 -13.17 -30.59
C ILE A 716 15.86 -13.98 -29.33
N THR A 717 16.18 -13.43 -28.16
CA THR A 717 15.82 -14.04 -26.88
C THR A 717 14.47 -13.52 -26.42
N LEU A 718 13.45 -14.37 -26.46
CA LEU A 718 12.12 -14.10 -25.93
C LEU A 718 12.16 -14.35 -24.42
N ASN A 719 11.69 -13.36 -23.65
CA ASN A 719 11.69 -13.45 -22.19
C ASN A 719 10.27 -13.28 -21.68
N GLY A 720 9.93 -14.07 -20.67
CA GLY A 720 8.67 -13.99 -19.97
C GLY A 720 8.88 -14.20 -18.48
N GLU A 721 7.90 -13.79 -17.70
CA GLU A 721 7.89 -14.04 -16.27
C GLU A 721 6.50 -14.49 -15.83
N GLY A 722 6.46 -15.34 -14.81
CA GLY A 722 5.21 -15.83 -14.23
C GLY A 722 5.35 -16.17 -12.76
N TYR A 723 4.21 -16.30 -12.09
CA TYR A 723 4.13 -16.42 -10.63
C TYR A 723 3.24 -17.59 -10.24
N GLY A 724 3.50 -18.22 -9.09
CA GLY A 724 2.66 -19.31 -8.62
C GLY A 724 2.99 -19.82 -7.23
N ARG A 725 2.02 -20.47 -6.56
CA ARG A 725 2.18 -20.99 -5.18
C ARG A 725 3.18 -22.15 -5.09
N SER A 726 3.44 -22.81 -6.21
CA SER A 726 4.50 -23.80 -6.37
C SER A 726 5.37 -23.47 -7.59
N LYS A 727 6.58 -24.06 -7.66
CA LYS A 727 7.43 -23.97 -8.87
C LYS A 727 6.69 -24.44 -10.14
N LYS A 728 5.80 -25.43 -10.00
CA LYS A 728 4.99 -25.95 -11.11
C LYS A 728 4.03 -24.88 -11.63
N ASP A 729 3.32 -24.20 -10.73
CA ASP A 729 2.35 -23.16 -11.09
C ASP A 729 3.05 -21.93 -11.68
N ALA A 730 4.19 -21.52 -11.12
CA ALA A 730 4.99 -20.42 -11.63
C ALA A 730 5.56 -20.71 -13.02
N LYS A 731 6.03 -21.95 -13.24
CA LYS A 731 6.48 -22.42 -14.56
C LYS A 731 5.35 -22.36 -15.58
N GLN A 732 4.15 -22.73 -15.15
CA GLN A 732 2.99 -22.76 -16.03
C GLN A 732 2.53 -21.37 -16.43
N SER A 733 2.45 -20.47 -15.45
CA SER A 733 2.19 -19.05 -15.65
C SER A 733 3.21 -18.40 -16.60
N ALA A 734 4.50 -18.65 -16.39
CA ALA A 734 5.56 -18.08 -17.21
C ALA A 734 5.50 -18.57 -18.68
N SER A 735 5.23 -19.87 -18.88
CA SER A 735 5.10 -20.46 -20.23
C SER A 735 3.87 -19.92 -20.97
N HIS A 736 2.75 -19.73 -20.26
CA HIS A 736 1.56 -19.11 -20.82
C HIS A 736 1.78 -17.65 -21.24
N ILE A 737 2.44 -16.86 -20.38
CA ILE A 737 2.74 -15.44 -20.65
C ILE A 737 3.67 -15.30 -21.86
N LEU A 738 4.73 -16.11 -21.94
CA LEU A 738 5.64 -16.10 -23.09
C LEU A 738 4.91 -16.44 -24.41
N MET A 739 4.02 -17.44 -24.39
CA MET A 739 3.23 -17.81 -25.56
C MET A 739 2.28 -16.70 -26.00
N ILE A 740 1.63 -16.01 -25.07
CA ILE A 740 0.71 -14.89 -25.40
C ILE A 740 1.48 -13.67 -25.91
N GLN A 741 2.50 -13.22 -25.17
CA GLN A 741 3.23 -11.98 -25.47
C GLN A 741 3.86 -12.00 -26.86
N HIS A 742 4.28 -13.18 -27.29
CA HIS A 742 4.93 -13.37 -28.59
C HIS A 742 4.05 -14.12 -29.59
N ASN A 743 2.77 -14.31 -29.27
CA ASN A 743 1.77 -14.94 -30.13
C ASN A 743 2.20 -16.32 -30.69
N LEU A 744 2.90 -17.11 -29.87
CA LEU A 744 3.46 -18.41 -30.25
C LEU A 744 2.33 -19.44 -30.32
N ASN A 745 1.99 -19.90 -31.52
CA ASN A 745 0.91 -20.85 -31.73
C ASN A 745 1.46 -22.12 -32.40
N ILE A 746 0.88 -23.29 -32.09
CA ILE A 746 1.32 -24.57 -32.67
C ILE A 746 0.87 -24.70 -34.14
N LYS A 747 -0.03 -23.82 -34.59
CA LYS A 747 -0.70 -23.94 -35.90
C LYS A 747 -0.29 -22.95 -36.98
N GLU A 748 0.56 -21.96 -36.72
CA GLU A 748 1.12 -21.06 -37.74
C GLU A 748 2.55 -20.65 -37.41
#